data_AF-A0A7C7GMQ9-F1
#
_entry.id   AF-A0A7C7GMQ9-F1
#
_cell.length_a   1.000
_cell.length_b   1.000
_cell.length_c   1.000
_cell.angle_alpha   90.00
_cell.angle_beta   90.00
_cell.angle_gamma   90.00
#
_symmetry.space_group_name_H-M   'P 1'
#
loop_
_entity.id
_entity.type
_entity.pdbx_description
1 polymer ?
#
loop_
_entity_poly.entity_id
_entity_poly.type
_entity_poly.pdbx_seq_one_letter_code
_entity_poly.pdbx_strand_id
1 'polypeptide(L)'
;MEMENEGNASALRNVAWGLARAPLAALILLLMTMAMYPLGVTYDKETAIMTQVLPFVLLTIGAMFGSVPRIVFSNLGVKPSQVTLLIYAPLVIAAAIPQLVLGNTLLGVLFLILAFGVHLFDRVGRNDEANLFIWIVMGFYAALSFASVAAPSWDGTQFVNGAWLPELTENYWGAMDGHREATAFLFFNGWMISIITGVLVTLGIRGRCVKPSTKGWFSHLPEQINDKAFTPLFAAFGIWLLAHLLSEASFFSSTEAQRVSSDTIGVWWPLFTGVISLLTAYCFAENMRTRGGLIGMNWIIFSVGSFHENGIIMNGSQNWHSYFSGNNGLFVWFFIFFWLNVLVVMLSVKGKLGDGSPRRTPGLAKKFWKEHWYGLTVGSALLTGLLVRVVWNVLPFMNASGTHEWDLTGGSDPWYMMRTVEYILAEHNHFILDMDRSYPLGAINPRPPLFSWSLAVGGMMLAPLLDVPASDAVWWSVAALPAIYGALTVLPIAGIGNKFFGRATGAVAAWLIALMPGHVGHSTFALADHDAFAILFLSLGFYFWLKAVKAAGDDKMVANANWTPAYLFKGIKATYEKRQAAIANAILSGIAFSTVALGWKGFVYGLGIVFLAFFAQIVINQFRRRDSMALYVTAMTMMLVTFILPMPFYAHMQLGLVFDASGFQPMFYIVGFTFAAGWVAVSFRDKPWLLVLVSGGALAGVILGALWLIQFIGLYNGWDVLFTGGYYLSKNKIFDTIAEAQAPSRAMLFASFGPIVALAALFAGFIALWQGLSRRDSSRLVLAIWILVAGVMAWRAGRFIFNATPPVAVMGAWTFVIMWQWVGGTDFAKAWRRVGIGSPRARFSSTTKTARKYPGVVAVLMIFMLVGAQHVTYGLDSGIPQGNSKAKDVDSNIYNITPNILRAQDPIFGWSFLDSTQYNPPGSCRGSAKESSCWYMGAFGPGFNGQYWNEGYQWLEEQDADVPFGQRPAFVSWWDYGFQALAQGKHPTVADNFQSGIPAAGNMLLAQSDKDLLSLYTMTLAEGDLRYNDGTFTPDFQRTLEKHFSDSQIEEFLLLNILGGENGVDMLKDRSFSIT
;
A
#
# COMPACT_ATOMS: atom_id res chain seq x y z
N MET A 1 -29.47 56.62 -4.09
CA MET A 1 -29.55 55.80 -2.86
C MET A 1 -30.26 54.45 -3.07
N GLU A 2 -30.97 54.20 -4.18
CA GLU A 2 -31.65 52.90 -4.41
C GLU A 2 -30.77 51.79 -5.05
N MET A 3 -29.68 52.11 -5.76
CA MET A 3 -28.82 51.08 -6.38
C MET A 3 -27.85 50.36 -5.42
N GLU A 4 -27.56 50.90 -4.23
CA GLU A 4 -26.71 50.22 -3.24
C GLU A 4 -27.48 49.16 -2.41
N ASN A 5 -28.81 49.30 -2.29
CA ASN A 5 -29.64 48.37 -1.52
C ASN A 5 -29.93 47.06 -2.27
N GLU A 6 -30.07 47.07 -3.60
CA GLU A 6 -30.27 45.84 -4.38
C GLU A 6 -29.00 44.96 -4.45
N GLY A 7 -27.82 45.58 -4.47
CA GLY A 7 -26.53 44.88 -4.39
C GLY A 7 -26.33 44.15 -3.06
N ASN A 8 -26.74 44.78 -1.94
CA ASN A 8 -26.66 44.17 -0.61
C ASN A 8 -27.74 43.10 -0.37
N ALA A 9 -28.96 43.30 -0.86
CA ALA A 9 -30.04 42.31 -0.72
C ALA A 9 -29.78 41.04 -1.53
N SER A 10 -29.24 41.15 -2.75
CA SER A 10 -28.84 40.00 -3.56
C SER A 10 -27.63 39.25 -2.96
N ALA A 11 -26.68 39.98 -2.38
CA ALA A 11 -25.55 39.38 -1.66
C ALA A 11 -25.99 38.63 -0.39
N LEU A 12 -26.85 39.21 0.44
CA LEU A 12 -27.40 38.57 1.66
C LEU A 12 -28.27 37.36 1.32
N ARG A 13 -29.08 37.43 0.27
CA ARG A 13 -29.88 36.30 -0.23
C ARG A 13 -28.98 35.15 -0.69
N ASN A 14 -27.92 35.43 -1.45
CA ASN A 14 -26.96 34.42 -1.89
C ASN A 14 -26.22 33.74 -0.72
N VAL A 15 -26.02 34.44 0.40
CA VAL A 15 -25.41 33.89 1.62
C VAL A 15 -26.38 32.96 2.37
N ALA A 16 -27.65 33.36 2.52
CA ALA A 16 -28.68 32.53 3.18
C ALA A 16 -28.97 31.23 2.38
N TRP A 17 -29.07 31.32 1.06
CA TRP A 17 -29.24 30.14 0.19
C TRP A 17 -28.00 29.24 0.15
N GLY A 18 -26.80 29.81 0.34
CA GLY A 18 -25.55 29.05 0.46
C GLY A 18 -25.50 28.17 1.72
N LEU A 19 -26.18 28.56 2.81
CA LEU A 19 -26.31 27.77 4.04
C LEU A 19 -27.33 26.62 3.90
N ALA A 20 -28.32 26.75 3.01
CA ALA A 20 -29.34 25.74 2.77
C ALA A 20 -28.80 24.44 2.11
N ARG A 21 -27.56 24.45 1.62
CA ARG A 21 -26.93 23.28 0.99
C ARG A 21 -26.75 22.07 1.94
N ALA A 22 -26.44 22.33 3.22
CA ALA A 22 -26.25 21.28 4.21
C ALA A 22 -27.59 20.66 4.66
N PRO A 23 -28.62 21.44 5.04
CA PRO A 23 -29.96 20.89 5.31
C PRO A 23 -30.57 20.11 4.14
N LEU A 24 -30.35 20.56 2.90
CA LEU A 24 -30.82 19.85 1.72
C LEU A 24 -30.16 18.47 1.56
N ALA A 25 -28.83 18.40 1.74
CA ALA A 25 -28.11 17.13 1.70
C ALA A 25 -28.60 16.19 2.82
N ALA A 26 -28.77 16.71 4.03
CA ALA A 26 -29.29 15.97 5.18
C ALA A 26 -30.68 15.37 4.91
N LEU A 27 -31.60 16.19 4.39
CA LEU A 27 -32.97 15.76 4.11
C LEU A 27 -33.00 14.68 3.03
N ILE A 28 -32.25 14.83 1.94
CA ILE A 28 -32.22 13.84 0.86
C ILE A 28 -31.59 12.55 1.35
N LEU A 29 -30.47 12.62 2.06
CA LEU A 29 -29.80 11.42 2.59
C LEU A 29 -30.65 10.70 3.63
N LEU A 30 -31.34 11.43 4.51
CA LEU A 30 -32.30 10.85 5.45
C LEU A 30 -33.48 10.19 4.73
N LEU A 31 -34.06 10.84 3.71
CA LEU A 31 -35.13 10.22 2.92
C LEU A 31 -34.63 8.99 2.14
N MET A 32 -33.39 9.02 1.66
CA MET A 32 -32.75 7.87 1.00
C MET A 32 -32.56 6.71 1.98
N THR A 33 -31.99 6.94 3.17
CA THR A 33 -31.86 5.88 4.18
C THR A 33 -33.22 5.32 4.57
N MET A 34 -34.23 6.20 4.73
CA MET A 34 -35.60 5.79 5.03
C MET A 34 -36.27 4.97 3.92
N ALA A 35 -36.02 5.32 2.65
CA ALA A 35 -36.58 4.62 1.50
C ALA A 35 -35.86 3.29 1.19
N MET A 36 -34.60 3.15 1.60
CA MET A 36 -33.79 1.96 1.37
C MET A 36 -33.98 0.88 2.45
N TYR A 37 -34.67 1.16 3.56
CA TYR A 37 -34.88 0.17 4.62
C TYR A 37 -35.51 -1.13 4.10
N PRO A 38 -35.11 -2.29 4.66
CA PRO A 38 -35.82 -3.53 4.40
C PRO A 38 -37.30 -3.33 4.72
N LEU A 39 -38.17 -3.72 3.78
CA LEU A 39 -39.62 -3.67 3.90
C LEU A 39 -40.08 -4.57 5.08
N GLY A 40 -39.94 -4.10 6.32
CA GLY A 40 -40.25 -4.88 7.52
C GLY A 40 -39.53 -4.47 8.82
N VAL A 41 -38.45 -3.68 8.78
CA VAL A 41 -37.78 -3.22 10.03
C VAL A 41 -38.49 -1.99 10.58
N THR A 42 -39.18 -2.15 11.72
CA THR A 42 -39.82 -1.03 12.44
C THR A 42 -39.04 -0.69 13.70
N TYR A 43 -38.48 0.52 13.77
CA TYR A 43 -37.98 1.09 15.02
C TYR A 43 -39.14 1.64 15.85
N ASP A 44 -39.00 1.60 17.18
CA ASP A 44 -39.78 2.50 18.01
C ASP A 44 -39.43 3.97 17.69
N LYS A 45 -40.32 4.89 18.05
CA LYS A 45 -40.19 6.31 17.68
C LYS A 45 -38.93 6.95 18.28
N GLU A 46 -38.47 6.49 19.42
CA GLU A 46 -37.36 7.09 20.16
C GLU A 46 -36.02 6.66 19.55
N THR A 47 -35.86 5.37 19.29
CA THR A 47 -34.70 4.77 18.63
C THR A 47 -34.53 5.32 17.22
N ALA A 48 -35.62 5.50 16.46
CA ALA A 48 -35.57 6.12 15.14
C ALA A 48 -35.07 7.58 15.18
N ILE A 49 -35.50 8.36 16.18
CA ILE A 49 -35.04 9.75 16.34
C ILE A 49 -33.55 9.80 16.71
N MET A 50 -33.12 8.96 17.65
CA MET A 50 -31.76 8.96 18.17
C MET A 50 -30.72 8.41 17.19
N THR A 51 -31.07 7.39 16.40
CA THR A 51 -30.13 6.73 15.48
C THR A 51 -30.16 7.28 14.05
N GLN A 52 -31.28 7.90 13.64
CA GLN A 52 -31.46 8.40 12.27
C GLN A 52 -31.55 9.92 12.20
N VAL A 53 -32.51 10.54 12.89
CA VAL A 53 -32.79 11.98 12.71
C VAL A 53 -31.69 12.85 13.34
N LEU A 54 -31.37 12.60 14.61
CA LEU A 54 -30.46 13.44 15.39
C LEU A 54 -29.02 13.46 14.82
N PRO A 55 -28.45 12.34 14.34
CA PRO A 55 -27.16 12.34 13.67
C PRO A 55 -27.09 13.25 12.44
N PHE A 56 -28.09 13.21 11.55
CA PHE A 56 -28.13 14.11 10.39
C PHE A 56 -28.30 15.58 10.79
N VAL A 57 -29.05 15.87 11.86
CA VAL A 57 -29.15 17.23 12.43
C VAL A 57 -27.78 17.71 12.91
N LEU A 58 -27.07 16.89 13.69
CA LEU A 58 -25.74 17.24 14.21
C LEU A 58 -24.71 17.42 13.09
N LEU A 59 -24.68 16.54 12.08
CA LEU A 59 -23.80 16.69 10.92
C LEU A 59 -24.14 17.93 10.09
N THR A 60 -25.43 18.29 9.98
CA THR A 60 -25.86 19.55 9.34
C THR A 60 -25.31 20.76 10.08
N ILE A 61 -25.41 20.75 11.41
CA ILE A 61 -24.82 21.79 12.27
C ILE A 61 -23.32 21.88 12.02
N GLY A 62 -22.60 20.75 12.01
CA GLY A 62 -21.16 20.69 11.73
C GLY A 62 -20.79 21.29 10.37
N ALA A 63 -21.51 20.93 9.31
CA ALA A 63 -21.32 21.51 7.98
C ALA A 63 -21.58 23.03 7.94
N MET A 64 -22.59 23.52 8.68
CA MET A 64 -22.87 24.95 8.82
C MET A 64 -21.75 25.68 9.58
N PHE A 65 -21.20 25.09 10.65
CA PHE A 65 -20.03 25.64 11.35
C PHE A 65 -18.80 25.81 10.44
N GLY A 66 -18.68 25.05 9.36
CA GLY A 66 -17.63 25.25 8.36
C GLY A 66 -17.81 26.50 7.48
N SER A 67 -19.03 27.06 7.38
CA SER A 67 -19.34 28.19 6.49
C SER A 67 -19.71 29.48 7.24
N VAL A 68 -20.46 29.36 8.34
CA VAL A 68 -21.04 30.50 9.10
C VAL A 68 -19.98 31.43 9.69
N PRO A 69 -18.92 30.94 10.37
CA PRO A 69 -17.94 31.83 10.98
C PRO A 69 -17.25 32.75 9.97
N ARG A 70 -16.93 32.25 8.78
CA ARG A 70 -16.34 33.09 7.73
C ARG A 70 -17.30 34.21 7.32
N ILE A 71 -18.58 33.90 7.13
CA ILE A 71 -19.61 34.88 6.79
C ILE A 71 -19.63 35.98 7.85
N VAL A 72 -19.70 35.60 9.13
CA VAL A 72 -19.75 36.53 10.27
C VAL A 72 -18.47 37.38 10.37
N PHE A 73 -17.29 36.75 10.38
CA PHE A 73 -16.02 37.45 10.58
C PHE A 73 -15.54 38.21 9.34
N SER A 74 -15.98 37.85 8.13
CA SER A 74 -15.70 38.62 6.92
C SER A 74 -16.39 39.99 6.93
N ASN A 75 -17.59 40.06 7.51
CA ASN A 75 -18.29 41.33 7.74
C ASN A 75 -17.62 42.19 8.82
N LEU A 76 -16.81 41.58 9.69
CA LEU A 76 -16.03 42.25 10.74
C LEU A 76 -14.59 42.62 10.30
N GLY A 77 -14.23 42.43 9.02
CA GLY A 77 -12.92 42.80 8.48
C GLY A 77 -11.75 41.89 8.89
N VAL A 78 -12.02 40.73 9.51
CA VAL A 78 -10.98 39.80 9.97
C VAL A 78 -10.44 38.98 8.79
N LYS A 79 -9.10 38.82 8.71
CA LYS A 79 -8.49 38.01 7.66
C LYS A 79 -8.90 36.53 7.79
N PRO A 80 -9.22 35.82 6.69
CA PRO A 80 -9.65 34.41 6.73
C PRO A 80 -8.68 33.45 7.45
N SER A 81 -7.38 33.74 7.45
CA SER A 81 -6.37 32.96 8.17
C SER A 81 -6.50 33.06 9.68
N GLN A 82 -6.88 34.23 10.22
CA GLN A 82 -7.09 34.47 11.65
C GLN A 82 -8.39 33.84 12.13
N VAL A 83 -9.42 33.87 11.28
CA VAL A 83 -10.71 33.18 11.51
C VAL A 83 -10.49 31.68 11.73
N THR A 84 -9.61 31.05 10.97
CA THR A 84 -9.29 29.62 11.13
C THR A 84 -8.72 29.29 12.51
N LEU A 85 -7.89 30.17 13.06
CA LEU A 85 -7.27 29.99 14.38
C LEU A 85 -8.28 30.22 15.52
N LEU A 86 -9.19 31.19 15.35
CA LEU A 86 -10.20 31.58 16.34
C LEU A 86 -11.33 30.55 16.49
N ILE A 87 -11.66 29.80 15.44
CA ILE A 87 -12.76 28.81 15.47
C ILE A 87 -12.24 27.43 15.91
N TYR A 88 -10.93 27.18 15.86
CA TYR A 88 -10.35 25.86 16.13
C TYR A 88 -10.66 25.35 17.55
N ALA A 89 -10.41 26.15 18.58
CA ALA A 89 -10.67 25.75 19.97
C ALA A 89 -12.17 25.52 20.27
N PRO A 90 -13.10 26.41 19.86
CA PRO A 90 -14.54 26.14 19.98
C PRO A 90 -15.02 24.93 19.19
N LEU A 91 -14.46 24.65 18.01
CA LEU A 91 -14.84 23.50 17.18
C LEU A 91 -14.49 22.16 17.83
N VAL A 92 -13.32 22.08 18.45
CA VAL A 92 -12.91 20.87 19.18
C VAL A 92 -13.82 20.63 20.39
N ILE A 93 -14.25 21.68 21.08
CA ILE A 93 -15.25 21.58 22.17
C ILE A 93 -16.63 21.19 21.61
N ALA A 94 -17.04 21.79 20.48
CA ALA A 94 -18.32 21.49 19.84
C ALA A 94 -18.38 20.04 19.30
N ALA A 95 -17.24 19.44 18.96
CA ALA A 95 -17.14 18.03 18.59
C ALA A 95 -17.44 17.06 19.71
N ALA A 96 -17.31 17.50 20.97
CA ALA A 96 -17.74 16.72 22.11
C ALA A 96 -19.27 16.67 22.23
N ILE A 97 -20.02 17.56 21.55
CA ILE A 97 -21.49 17.60 21.63
C ILE A 97 -22.12 16.30 21.11
N PRO A 98 -21.80 15.78 19.90
CA PRO A 98 -22.29 14.47 19.48
C PRO A 98 -21.97 13.34 20.47
N GLN A 99 -20.77 13.33 21.06
CA GLN A 99 -20.42 12.34 22.08
C GLN A 99 -21.24 12.48 23.36
N LEU A 100 -21.43 13.70 23.85
CA LEU A 100 -22.18 13.99 25.07
C LEU A 100 -23.69 13.77 24.92
N VAL A 101 -24.23 13.93 23.71
CA VAL A 101 -25.67 13.84 23.43
C VAL A 101 -26.07 12.42 23.00
N LEU A 102 -25.24 11.74 22.20
CA LEU A 102 -25.57 10.44 21.59
C LEU A 102 -24.63 9.30 22.01
N GLY A 103 -23.55 9.57 22.76
CA GLY A 103 -22.54 8.57 23.10
C GLY A 103 -21.70 8.08 21.92
N ASN A 104 -21.79 8.73 20.75
CA ASN A 104 -21.19 8.23 19.50
C ASN A 104 -19.96 9.05 19.06
N THR A 105 -18.76 8.46 19.24
CA THR A 105 -17.50 9.17 18.96
C THR A 105 -17.30 9.39 17.47
N LEU A 106 -17.69 8.42 16.65
CA LEU A 106 -17.60 8.50 15.19
C LEU A 106 -18.35 9.74 14.69
N LEU A 107 -19.56 9.99 15.20
CA LEU A 107 -20.34 11.17 14.83
C LEU A 107 -19.66 12.48 15.24
N GLY A 108 -19.01 12.52 16.40
CA GLY A 108 -18.18 13.66 16.84
C GLY A 108 -17.00 13.94 15.91
N VAL A 109 -16.34 12.89 15.43
CA VAL A 109 -15.24 13.00 14.46
C VAL A 109 -15.76 13.41 13.07
N LEU A 110 -16.86 12.84 12.59
CA LEU A 110 -17.48 13.23 11.33
C LEU A 110 -17.95 14.70 11.37
N PHE A 111 -18.45 15.18 12.51
CA PHE A 111 -18.78 16.58 12.74
C PHE A 111 -17.55 17.48 12.55
N LEU A 112 -16.41 17.13 13.16
CA LEU A 112 -15.15 17.87 12.98
C LEU A 112 -14.65 17.86 11.54
N ILE A 113 -14.70 16.69 10.91
CA ILE A 113 -14.29 16.50 9.52
C ILE A 113 -15.13 17.41 8.62
N LEU A 114 -16.45 17.42 8.78
CA LEU A 114 -17.36 18.30 8.05
C LEU A 114 -17.03 19.78 8.29
N ALA A 115 -16.97 20.21 9.54
CA ALA A 115 -16.74 21.60 9.87
C ALA A 115 -15.40 22.12 9.30
N PHE A 116 -14.32 21.34 9.51
CA PHE A 116 -12.99 21.72 9.04
C PHE A 116 -12.85 21.62 7.52
N GLY A 117 -13.34 20.53 6.92
CA GLY A 117 -13.23 20.29 5.48
C GLY A 117 -14.05 21.28 4.66
N VAL A 118 -15.29 21.58 5.07
CA VAL A 118 -16.11 22.62 4.42
C VAL A 118 -15.41 23.98 4.50
N HIS A 119 -14.88 24.35 5.68
CA HIS A 119 -14.12 25.60 5.84
C HIS A 119 -12.88 25.66 4.94
N LEU A 120 -12.14 24.56 4.80
CA LEU A 120 -10.94 24.45 3.97
C LEU A 120 -11.21 24.63 2.47
N PHE A 121 -12.32 24.09 1.98
CA PHE A 121 -12.71 24.26 0.57
C PHE A 121 -13.29 25.65 0.33
N ASP A 122 -14.19 26.10 1.21
CA ASP A 122 -14.85 27.40 1.12
C ASP A 122 -13.82 28.55 1.14
N ARG A 123 -12.82 28.52 2.05
CA ARG A 123 -11.79 29.57 2.18
C ARG A 123 -10.97 29.78 0.90
N VAL A 124 -10.78 28.73 0.09
CA VAL A 124 -10.00 28.78 -1.16
C VAL A 124 -10.88 29.14 -2.38
N GLY A 125 -12.19 29.30 -2.18
CA GLY A 125 -13.16 29.57 -3.25
C GLY A 125 -13.56 28.31 -4.04
N ARG A 126 -13.48 27.13 -3.39
CA ARG A 126 -13.84 25.82 -3.95
C ARG A 126 -15.20 25.37 -3.41
N ASN A 127 -16.23 26.17 -3.67
CA ASN A 127 -17.56 26.01 -3.05
C ASN A 127 -18.32 24.77 -3.53
N ASP A 128 -18.10 24.33 -4.76
CA ASP A 128 -18.69 23.09 -5.30
C ASP A 128 -18.06 21.89 -4.62
N GLU A 129 -16.73 21.88 -4.44
CA GLU A 129 -16.06 20.83 -3.69
C GLU A 129 -16.43 20.83 -2.20
N ALA A 130 -16.67 22.01 -1.62
CA ALA A 130 -17.21 22.10 -0.26
C ALA A 130 -18.60 21.41 -0.17
N ASN A 131 -19.45 21.58 -1.17
CA ASN A 131 -20.75 20.91 -1.22
C ASN A 131 -20.60 19.40 -1.41
N LEU A 132 -19.77 18.95 -2.36
CA LEU A 132 -19.48 17.53 -2.57
C LEU A 132 -18.92 16.86 -1.32
N PHE A 133 -18.07 17.57 -0.58
CA PHE A 133 -17.51 17.07 0.67
C PHE A 133 -18.59 16.80 1.73
N ILE A 134 -19.64 17.64 1.80
CA ILE A 134 -20.81 17.39 2.66
C ILE A 134 -21.47 16.07 2.28
N TRP A 135 -21.74 15.85 0.99
CA TRP A 135 -22.35 14.61 0.49
C TRP A 135 -21.48 13.37 0.71
N ILE A 136 -20.17 13.49 0.60
CA ILE A 136 -19.24 12.38 0.86
C ILE A 136 -19.29 11.97 2.34
N VAL A 137 -19.22 12.93 3.27
CA VAL A 137 -19.11 12.63 4.71
C VAL A 137 -20.47 12.29 5.31
N MET A 138 -21.54 13.02 4.98
CA MET A 138 -22.88 12.67 5.44
C MET A 138 -23.38 11.39 4.76
N GLY A 139 -23.03 11.17 3.48
CA GLY A 139 -23.33 9.94 2.76
C GLY A 139 -22.60 8.72 3.32
N PHE A 140 -21.41 8.90 3.88
CA PHE A 140 -20.70 7.84 4.60
C PHE A 140 -21.50 7.38 5.82
N TYR A 141 -21.98 8.31 6.65
CA TYR A 141 -22.84 7.97 7.79
C TYR A 141 -24.18 7.36 7.33
N ALA A 142 -24.78 7.89 6.26
CA ALA A 142 -26.01 7.35 5.67
C ALA A 142 -25.84 5.89 5.25
N ALA A 143 -24.76 5.59 4.52
CA ALA A 143 -24.44 4.24 4.06
C ALA A 143 -24.10 3.29 5.21
N LEU A 144 -23.37 3.78 6.24
CA LEU A 144 -23.07 3.01 7.44
C LEU A 144 -24.34 2.67 8.22
N SER A 145 -25.19 3.67 8.47
CA SER A 145 -26.48 3.48 9.14
C SER A 145 -27.31 2.44 8.37
N PHE A 146 -27.45 2.63 7.06
CA PHE A 146 -28.18 1.71 6.20
C PHE A 146 -27.64 0.26 6.24
N ALA A 147 -26.33 0.05 6.06
CA ALA A 147 -25.72 -1.26 6.12
C ALA A 147 -25.84 -1.90 7.51
N SER A 148 -25.71 -1.11 8.58
CA SER A 148 -25.83 -1.58 9.97
C SER A 148 -27.22 -2.05 10.34
N VAL A 149 -28.28 -1.57 9.67
CA VAL A 149 -29.65 -2.05 9.88
C VAL A 149 -29.94 -3.32 9.07
N ALA A 150 -29.29 -3.49 7.92
CA ALA A 150 -29.42 -4.70 7.13
C ALA A 150 -28.63 -5.88 7.72
N ALA A 151 -27.48 -5.62 8.36
CA ALA A 151 -26.58 -6.64 8.89
C ALA A 151 -27.19 -7.60 9.96
N PRO A 152 -28.00 -7.15 10.94
CA PRO A 152 -28.60 -8.02 11.96
C PRO A 152 -29.71 -8.94 11.45
N SER A 153 -30.19 -8.76 10.22
CA SER A 153 -31.17 -9.68 9.62
C SER A 153 -30.56 -11.01 9.16
N TRP A 154 -29.26 -11.22 9.39
CA TRP A 154 -28.43 -12.19 8.68
C TRP A 154 -27.48 -13.01 9.57
N ASP A 155 -27.61 -12.95 10.91
CA ASP A 155 -26.74 -13.71 11.84
C ASP A 155 -27.20 -15.17 12.06
N GLY A 156 -28.11 -15.68 11.23
CA GLY A 156 -28.69 -17.01 11.43
C GLY A 156 -29.72 -17.08 12.55
N THR A 157 -30.06 -15.96 13.20
CA THR A 157 -31.21 -15.84 14.09
C THR A 157 -32.16 -14.76 13.54
N GLN A 158 -33.20 -15.16 12.81
CA GLN A 158 -34.26 -14.24 12.39
C GLN A 158 -35.49 -14.33 13.30
N PHE A 159 -35.85 -13.20 13.90
CA PHE A 159 -37.12 -12.99 14.58
C PHE A 159 -38.14 -12.38 13.61
N VAL A 160 -39.11 -13.17 13.12
CA VAL A 160 -40.27 -12.66 12.38
C VAL A 160 -41.53 -13.42 12.79
N ASN A 161 -42.60 -12.70 13.13
CA ASN A 161 -43.90 -13.21 13.61
C ASN A 161 -43.90 -14.00 14.94
N GLY A 162 -42.98 -13.67 15.86
CA GLY A 162 -43.01 -14.25 17.21
C GLY A 162 -42.57 -15.72 17.30
N ALA A 163 -41.89 -16.25 16.28
CA ALA A 163 -41.23 -17.55 16.34
C ALA A 163 -39.91 -17.55 15.54
N TRP A 164 -38.90 -18.23 16.07
CA TRP A 164 -37.60 -18.47 15.44
C TRP A 164 -37.64 -19.81 14.68
N LEU A 165 -37.36 -19.86 13.37
CA LEU A 165 -37.22 -21.14 12.64
C LEU A 165 -36.35 -21.00 11.36
N PRO A 166 -35.61 -22.06 10.93
CA PRO A 166 -35.10 -23.23 11.66
C PRO A 166 -33.55 -23.32 11.64
N GLU A 167 -33.00 -24.25 12.45
CA GLU A 167 -31.57 -24.52 12.62
C GLU A 167 -30.81 -24.73 11.30
N LEU A 168 -29.64 -24.07 11.25
CA LEU A 168 -28.64 -24.13 10.19
C LEU A 168 -28.07 -25.56 10.07
N THR A 169 -28.56 -26.31 9.09
CA THR A 169 -28.08 -27.67 8.77
C THR A 169 -27.41 -27.66 7.38
N GLU A 170 -26.08 -27.79 7.39
CA GLU A 170 -25.13 -28.01 6.27
C GLU A 170 -24.46 -26.80 5.57
N ASN A 171 -23.12 -26.90 5.45
CA ASN A 171 -22.14 -26.09 4.69
C ASN A 171 -21.91 -24.62 5.09
N TYR A 172 -21.23 -24.44 6.23
CA TYR A 172 -21.04 -23.18 6.94
C TYR A 172 -19.96 -22.21 6.40
N TRP A 173 -18.95 -22.63 5.63
CA TRP A 173 -17.81 -21.75 5.31
C TRP A 173 -18.18 -20.55 4.42
N GLY A 174 -19.14 -20.73 3.51
CA GLY A 174 -19.56 -19.67 2.57
C GLY A 174 -20.63 -18.71 3.08
N ALA A 175 -21.38 -19.08 4.13
CA ALA A 175 -22.54 -18.31 4.57
C ALA A 175 -22.13 -17.03 5.31
N MET A 176 -21.23 -17.13 6.29
CA MET A 176 -20.76 -15.96 7.06
C MET A 176 -20.01 -14.95 6.19
N ASP A 177 -19.10 -15.42 5.33
CA ASP A 177 -18.38 -14.54 4.41
C ASP A 177 -19.29 -13.92 3.36
N GLY A 178 -20.30 -14.66 2.88
CA GLY A 178 -21.34 -14.13 2.01
C GLY A 178 -22.18 -13.04 2.67
N HIS A 179 -22.53 -13.17 3.96
CA HIS A 179 -23.22 -12.12 4.72
C HIS A 179 -22.36 -10.87 4.92
N ARG A 180 -21.06 -11.04 5.18
CA ARG A 180 -20.10 -9.93 5.27
C ARG A 180 -19.93 -9.22 3.92
N GLU A 181 -19.83 -9.99 2.82
CA GLU A 181 -19.77 -9.46 1.46
C GLU A 181 -21.05 -8.69 1.09
N ALA A 182 -22.22 -9.20 1.45
CA ALA A 182 -23.51 -8.54 1.26
C ALA A 182 -23.63 -7.23 2.07
N THR A 183 -23.18 -7.21 3.32
CA THR A 183 -23.15 -6.00 4.16
C THR A 183 -22.21 -4.94 3.59
N ALA A 184 -21.02 -5.37 3.15
CA ALA A 184 -20.05 -4.48 2.51
C ALA A 184 -20.61 -3.91 1.19
N PHE A 185 -21.32 -4.73 0.40
CA PHE A 185 -22.00 -4.29 -0.81
C PHE A 185 -22.97 -3.14 -0.53
N LEU A 186 -23.88 -3.29 0.45
CA LEU A 186 -24.85 -2.25 0.81
C LEU A 186 -24.17 -0.95 1.23
N PHE A 187 -23.10 -1.04 2.03
CA PHE A 187 -22.33 0.11 2.44
C PHE A 187 -21.68 0.83 1.24
N PHE A 188 -20.89 0.12 0.44
CA PHE A 188 -20.15 0.74 -0.66
C PHE A 188 -21.09 1.24 -1.77
N ASN A 189 -22.14 0.49 -2.10
CA ASN A 189 -23.12 0.87 -3.11
C ASN A 189 -23.94 2.08 -2.64
N GLY A 190 -24.45 2.08 -1.41
CA GLY A 190 -25.15 3.20 -0.80
C GLY A 190 -24.30 4.47 -0.69
N TRP A 191 -23.02 4.33 -0.37
CA TRP A 191 -22.10 5.46 -0.32
C TRP A 191 -21.86 6.06 -1.71
N MET A 192 -21.70 5.22 -2.73
CA MET A 192 -21.58 5.69 -4.12
C MET A 192 -22.84 6.39 -4.63
N ILE A 193 -24.03 5.87 -4.31
CA ILE A 193 -25.33 6.51 -4.60
C ILE A 193 -25.35 7.93 -4.00
N SER A 194 -24.93 8.06 -2.74
CA SER A 194 -24.87 9.34 -2.02
C SER A 194 -23.91 10.33 -2.70
N ILE A 195 -22.70 9.88 -3.08
CA ILE A 195 -21.68 10.73 -3.72
C ILE A 195 -22.16 11.20 -5.10
N ILE A 196 -22.69 10.30 -5.94
CA ILE A 196 -23.12 10.63 -7.30
C ILE A 196 -24.35 11.54 -7.27
N THR A 197 -25.28 11.29 -6.35
CA THR A 197 -26.42 12.20 -6.09
C THR A 197 -25.91 13.58 -5.69
N GLY A 198 -24.90 13.64 -4.81
CA GLY A 198 -24.22 14.87 -4.45
C GLY A 198 -23.61 15.61 -5.63
N VAL A 199 -23.03 14.91 -6.61
CA VAL A 199 -22.53 15.52 -7.86
C VAL A 199 -23.67 16.12 -8.67
N LEU A 200 -24.75 15.39 -8.91
CA LEU A 200 -25.90 15.88 -9.66
C LEU A 200 -26.57 17.09 -8.98
N VAL A 201 -26.77 17.03 -7.66
CA VAL A 201 -27.31 18.13 -6.88
C VAL A 201 -26.39 19.34 -6.92
N THR A 202 -25.07 19.16 -6.75
CA THR A 202 -24.09 20.25 -6.82
C THR A 202 -24.14 20.95 -8.18
N LEU A 203 -24.15 20.18 -9.28
CA LEU A 203 -24.27 20.73 -10.63
C LEU A 203 -25.63 21.43 -10.87
N GLY A 204 -26.70 20.92 -10.25
CA GLY A 204 -28.05 21.46 -10.35
C GLY A 204 -28.28 22.76 -9.57
N ILE A 205 -27.69 22.91 -8.38
CA ILE A 205 -27.86 24.10 -7.54
C ILE A 205 -26.80 25.20 -7.80
N ARG A 206 -25.78 24.88 -8.60
CA ARG A 206 -24.70 25.79 -9.00
C ARG A 206 -25.24 27.08 -9.61
N GLY A 207 -24.81 28.22 -9.07
CA GLY A 207 -25.21 29.56 -9.53
C GLY A 207 -26.68 29.91 -9.29
N ARG A 208 -27.46 29.02 -8.67
CA ARG A 208 -28.85 29.25 -8.25
C ARG A 208 -28.92 29.46 -6.73
N CYS A 209 -28.40 28.49 -5.98
CA CYS A 209 -28.40 28.52 -4.52
C CYS A 209 -26.97 28.61 -3.94
N VAL A 210 -25.97 28.12 -4.68
CA VAL A 210 -24.57 28.08 -4.23
C VAL A 210 -23.68 28.87 -5.18
N LYS A 211 -22.80 29.69 -4.61
CA LYS A 211 -21.80 30.46 -5.38
C LYS A 211 -20.86 29.49 -6.12
N PRO A 212 -20.69 29.59 -7.45
CA PRO A 212 -19.78 28.74 -8.22
C PRO A 212 -18.33 28.81 -7.73
N SER A 213 -17.57 27.71 -7.87
CA SER A 213 -16.14 27.71 -7.55
C SER A 213 -15.33 28.52 -8.54
N THR A 214 -14.35 29.26 -8.02
CA THR A 214 -13.39 30.03 -8.82
C THR A 214 -12.10 29.26 -9.07
N LYS A 215 -11.85 28.19 -8.29
CA LYS A 215 -10.67 27.32 -8.38
C LYS A 215 -11.11 25.85 -8.26
N GLY A 216 -10.25 24.94 -8.68
CA GLY A 216 -10.50 23.50 -8.54
C GLY A 216 -11.19 22.88 -9.74
N TRP A 217 -11.83 21.73 -9.51
CA TRP A 217 -12.26 20.82 -10.59
C TRP A 217 -13.40 21.42 -11.44
N PHE A 218 -14.27 22.22 -10.81
CA PHE A 218 -15.44 22.81 -11.44
C PHE A 218 -15.24 24.27 -11.86
N SER A 219 -13.99 24.76 -11.87
CA SER A 219 -13.67 26.18 -12.16
C SER A 219 -13.95 26.60 -13.61
N HIS A 220 -13.85 25.68 -14.57
CA HIS A 220 -14.10 25.95 -16.00
C HIS A 220 -15.57 25.80 -16.42
N LEU A 221 -16.46 25.42 -15.50
CA LEU A 221 -17.89 25.32 -15.77
C LEU A 221 -18.55 26.71 -15.68
N PRO A 222 -19.57 26.99 -16.51
CA PRO A 222 -20.31 28.24 -16.45
C PRO A 222 -20.97 28.44 -15.07
N GLU A 223 -21.30 29.68 -14.74
CA GLU A 223 -21.94 30.01 -13.45
C GLU A 223 -23.26 29.25 -13.25
N GLN A 224 -24.06 29.14 -14.30
CA GLN A 224 -25.27 28.29 -14.34
C GLN A 224 -25.20 27.33 -15.52
N ILE A 225 -25.63 26.09 -15.31
CA ILE A 225 -25.62 25.04 -16.34
C ILE A 225 -27.05 24.90 -16.91
N ASN A 226 -27.38 25.75 -17.88
CA ASN A 226 -28.69 25.75 -18.56
C ASN A 226 -28.61 25.30 -20.04
N ASP A 227 -27.41 25.16 -20.58
CA ASP A 227 -27.19 24.83 -21.99
C ASP A 227 -27.31 23.30 -22.23
N LYS A 228 -28.03 22.93 -23.31
CA LYS A 228 -28.12 21.55 -23.82
C LYS A 228 -26.74 20.94 -24.12
N ALA A 229 -25.71 21.77 -24.30
CA ALA A 229 -24.32 21.32 -24.44
C ALA A 229 -23.81 20.50 -23.24
N PHE A 230 -24.38 20.68 -22.04
CA PHE A 230 -23.98 19.94 -20.82
C PHE A 230 -24.87 18.72 -20.53
N THR A 231 -25.90 18.45 -21.34
CA THR A 231 -26.73 17.25 -21.21
C THR A 231 -25.92 15.95 -21.15
N PRO A 232 -24.83 15.75 -21.93
CA PRO A 232 -24.01 14.55 -21.81
C PRO A 232 -23.36 14.37 -20.41
N LEU A 233 -23.03 15.46 -19.71
CA LEU A 233 -22.44 15.41 -18.37
C LEU A 233 -23.46 14.93 -17.34
N PHE A 234 -24.67 15.52 -17.35
CA PHE A 234 -25.77 15.07 -16.49
C PHE A 234 -26.20 13.65 -16.83
N ALA A 235 -26.25 13.29 -18.12
CA ALA A 235 -26.56 11.94 -18.55
C ALA A 235 -25.52 10.91 -18.07
N ALA A 236 -24.22 11.23 -18.11
CA ALA A 236 -23.19 10.31 -17.62
C ALA A 236 -23.29 10.03 -16.11
N PHE A 237 -23.43 11.08 -15.29
CA PHE A 237 -23.65 10.90 -13.85
C PHE A 237 -25.00 10.29 -13.53
N GLY A 238 -26.05 10.58 -14.32
CA GLY A 238 -27.36 9.96 -14.19
C GLY A 238 -27.35 8.46 -14.54
N ILE A 239 -26.66 8.06 -15.60
CA ILE A 239 -26.44 6.64 -15.96
C ILE A 239 -25.62 5.95 -14.87
N TRP A 240 -24.61 6.62 -14.31
CA TRP A 240 -23.82 6.07 -13.22
C TRP A 240 -24.66 5.84 -11.97
N LEU A 241 -25.48 6.82 -11.58
CA LEU A 241 -26.44 6.68 -10.47
C LEU A 241 -27.44 5.55 -10.75
N LEU A 242 -28.02 5.50 -11.95
CA LEU A 242 -28.96 4.46 -12.34
C LEU A 242 -28.34 3.06 -12.26
N ALA A 243 -27.08 2.90 -12.65
CA ALA A 243 -26.38 1.62 -12.56
C ALA A 243 -26.28 1.14 -11.10
N HIS A 244 -25.92 2.03 -10.16
CA HIS A 244 -25.89 1.69 -8.74
C HIS A 244 -27.29 1.39 -8.19
N LEU A 245 -28.32 2.14 -8.61
CA LEU A 245 -29.72 1.86 -8.23
C LEU A 245 -30.24 0.54 -8.79
N LEU A 246 -29.84 0.15 -10.01
CA LEU A 246 -30.18 -1.15 -10.60
C LEU A 246 -29.50 -2.30 -9.87
N SER A 247 -28.24 -2.10 -9.46
CA SER A 247 -27.50 -3.06 -8.64
C SER A 247 -28.18 -3.23 -7.27
N GLU A 248 -28.59 -2.15 -6.63
CA GLU A 248 -29.35 -2.16 -5.37
C GLU A 248 -30.73 -2.85 -5.54
N ALA A 249 -31.46 -2.53 -6.60
CA ALA A 249 -32.76 -3.12 -6.89
C ALA A 249 -32.64 -4.63 -7.17
N SER A 250 -31.60 -5.06 -7.89
CA SER A 250 -31.28 -6.46 -8.11
C SER A 250 -31.04 -7.17 -6.78
N PHE A 251 -30.25 -6.58 -5.89
CA PHE A 251 -29.98 -7.12 -4.56
C PHE A 251 -31.26 -7.34 -3.76
N PHE A 252 -32.13 -6.33 -3.66
CA PHE A 252 -33.39 -6.44 -2.91
C PHE A 252 -34.45 -7.34 -3.56
N SER A 253 -34.41 -7.53 -4.88
CA SER A 253 -35.31 -8.44 -5.59
C SER A 253 -34.95 -9.92 -5.46
N SER A 254 -33.71 -10.22 -5.06
CA SER A 254 -33.18 -11.59 -4.95
C SER A 254 -33.50 -12.26 -3.61
N THR A 255 -33.43 -13.60 -3.57
CA THR A 255 -33.59 -14.38 -2.33
C THR A 255 -32.37 -14.23 -1.42
N GLU A 256 -32.53 -14.53 -0.13
CA GLU A 256 -31.40 -14.47 0.82
C GLU A 256 -30.22 -15.34 0.38
N ALA A 257 -30.48 -16.58 -0.05
CA ALA A 257 -29.44 -17.47 -0.57
C ALA A 257 -28.66 -16.85 -1.75
N GLN A 258 -29.35 -16.16 -2.68
CA GLN A 258 -28.72 -15.50 -3.82
C GLN A 258 -27.90 -14.26 -3.42
N ARG A 259 -28.30 -13.55 -2.35
CA ARG A 259 -27.53 -12.42 -1.82
C ARG A 259 -26.22 -12.89 -1.21
N VAL A 260 -26.27 -14.00 -0.48
CA VAL A 260 -25.11 -14.59 0.22
C VAL A 260 -24.16 -15.28 -0.76
N SER A 261 -24.67 -15.95 -1.79
CA SER A 261 -23.84 -16.57 -2.84
C SER A 261 -23.23 -15.58 -3.83
N SER A 262 -23.54 -14.28 -3.71
CA SER A 262 -23.15 -13.23 -4.66
C SER A 262 -23.70 -13.41 -6.08
N ASP A 263 -24.84 -14.11 -6.24
CA ASP A 263 -25.54 -14.29 -7.52
C ASP A 263 -26.41 -13.07 -7.89
N THR A 264 -25.92 -11.86 -7.62
CA THR A 264 -26.58 -10.58 -7.89
C THR A 264 -25.65 -9.61 -8.61
N ILE A 265 -26.18 -8.49 -9.11
CA ILE A 265 -25.33 -7.44 -9.68
C ILE A 265 -24.53 -6.78 -8.56
N GLY A 266 -23.26 -7.16 -8.40
CA GLY A 266 -22.35 -6.57 -7.41
C GLY A 266 -21.89 -5.14 -7.73
N VAL A 267 -21.05 -4.57 -6.84
CA VAL A 267 -20.64 -3.16 -6.87
C VAL A 267 -19.68 -2.79 -8.02
N TRP A 268 -18.99 -3.76 -8.62
CA TRP A 268 -17.98 -3.50 -9.65
C TRP A 268 -18.58 -3.05 -10.98
N TRP A 269 -19.65 -3.71 -11.44
CA TRP A 269 -20.32 -3.36 -12.68
C TRP A 269 -20.78 -1.89 -12.73
N PRO A 270 -21.48 -1.34 -11.70
CA PRO A 270 -21.88 0.05 -11.73
C PRO A 270 -20.70 1.03 -11.60
N LEU A 271 -19.63 0.68 -10.87
CA LEU A 271 -18.38 1.48 -10.83
C LEU A 271 -17.75 1.62 -12.22
N PHE A 272 -17.58 0.51 -12.95
CA PHE A 272 -17.04 0.55 -14.32
C PHE A 272 -18.00 1.22 -15.30
N THR A 273 -19.31 1.04 -15.13
CA THR A 273 -20.33 1.75 -15.92
C THR A 273 -20.18 3.27 -15.78
N GLY A 274 -19.86 3.77 -14.58
CA GLY A 274 -19.52 5.17 -14.35
C GLY A 274 -18.30 5.66 -15.11
N VAL A 275 -17.20 4.89 -15.10
CA VAL A 275 -15.98 5.22 -15.85
C VAL A 275 -16.27 5.29 -17.35
N ILE A 276 -17.00 4.31 -17.89
CA ILE A 276 -17.35 4.24 -19.30
C ILE A 276 -18.35 5.32 -19.70
N SER A 277 -19.32 5.66 -18.84
CA SER A 277 -20.29 6.73 -19.10
C SER A 277 -19.60 8.10 -19.14
N LEU A 278 -18.65 8.36 -18.23
CA LEU A 278 -17.83 9.57 -18.24
C LEU A 278 -16.89 9.64 -19.44
N LEU A 279 -16.28 8.53 -19.85
CA LEU A 279 -15.48 8.46 -21.07
C LEU A 279 -16.33 8.73 -22.32
N THR A 280 -17.56 8.22 -22.34
CA THR A 280 -18.54 8.48 -23.39
C THR A 280 -18.92 9.97 -23.41
N ALA A 281 -19.23 10.58 -22.26
CA ALA A 281 -19.51 12.00 -22.16
C ALA A 281 -18.31 12.87 -22.58
N TYR A 282 -17.09 12.50 -22.22
CA TYR A 282 -15.87 13.14 -22.71
C TYR A 282 -15.80 13.11 -24.24
N CYS A 283 -16.03 11.93 -24.83
CA CYS A 283 -16.05 11.78 -26.28
C CYS A 283 -17.14 12.65 -26.92
N PHE A 284 -18.32 12.76 -26.31
CA PHE A 284 -19.39 13.61 -26.81
C PHE A 284 -19.05 15.11 -26.71
N ALA A 285 -18.45 15.54 -25.60
CA ALA A 285 -18.03 16.92 -25.36
C ALA A 285 -16.94 17.39 -26.35
N GLU A 286 -16.07 16.48 -26.81
CA GLU A 286 -14.97 16.78 -27.72
C GLU A 286 -15.27 16.45 -29.21
N ASN A 287 -16.54 16.30 -29.59
CA ASN A 287 -17.01 15.92 -30.95
C ASN A 287 -16.47 14.56 -31.45
N MET A 288 -16.04 13.67 -30.55
CA MET A 288 -15.65 12.29 -30.83
C MET A 288 -16.85 11.34 -30.70
N ARG A 289 -18.03 11.79 -31.13
CA ARG A 289 -19.33 11.16 -30.84
C ARG A 289 -19.47 9.74 -31.38
N THR A 290 -18.91 9.44 -32.55
CA THR A 290 -18.87 8.07 -33.10
C THR A 290 -18.12 7.12 -32.17
N ARG A 291 -16.98 7.56 -31.62
CA ARG A 291 -16.19 6.73 -30.69
C ARG A 291 -16.93 6.56 -29.37
N GLY A 292 -17.50 7.64 -28.82
CA GLY A 292 -18.33 7.56 -27.62
C GLY A 292 -19.52 6.62 -27.80
N GLY A 293 -20.22 6.71 -28.94
CA GLY A 293 -21.34 5.83 -29.26
C GLY A 293 -20.95 4.37 -29.37
N LEU A 294 -19.81 4.06 -29.98
CA LEU A 294 -19.29 2.68 -30.06
C LEU A 294 -18.88 2.17 -28.68
N ILE A 295 -18.19 2.98 -27.88
CA ILE A 295 -17.78 2.60 -26.52
C ILE A 295 -19.02 2.30 -25.66
N GLY A 296 -19.99 3.23 -25.63
CA GLY A 296 -21.22 3.06 -24.86
C GLY A 296 -22.05 1.86 -25.31
N MET A 297 -22.19 1.66 -26.63
CA MET A 297 -22.95 0.53 -27.17
C MET A 297 -22.30 -0.82 -26.84
N ASN A 298 -20.97 -0.93 -26.98
CA ASN A 298 -20.27 -2.17 -26.66
C ASN A 298 -20.27 -2.47 -25.15
N TRP A 299 -20.25 -1.43 -24.28
CA TRP A 299 -20.45 -1.63 -22.85
C TRP A 299 -21.85 -2.13 -22.51
N ILE A 300 -22.89 -1.62 -23.19
CA ILE A 300 -24.26 -2.14 -23.03
C ILE A 300 -24.33 -3.61 -23.46
N ILE A 301 -23.76 -3.96 -24.62
CA ILE A 301 -23.72 -5.35 -25.11
C ILE A 301 -22.99 -6.25 -24.11
N PHE A 302 -21.82 -5.82 -23.62
CA PHE A 302 -21.06 -6.54 -22.60
C PHE A 302 -21.88 -6.75 -21.32
N SER A 303 -22.58 -5.71 -20.85
CA SER A 303 -23.39 -5.77 -19.63
C SER A 303 -24.55 -6.75 -19.77
N VAL A 304 -25.32 -6.67 -20.87
CA VAL A 304 -26.46 -7.56 -21.11
C VAL A 304 -25.99 -9.01 -21.34
N GLY A 305 -24.88 -9.20 -22.06
CA GLY A 305 -24.25 -10.51 -22.25
C GLY A 305 -23.81 -11.14 -20.93
N SER A 306 -23.11 -10.38 -20.08
CA SER A 306 -22.66 -10.84 -18.77
C SER A 306 -23.83 -11.16 -17.83
N PHE A 307 -24.90 -10.35 -17.83
CA PHE A 307 -26.09 -10.65 -17.03
C PHE A 307 -26.84 -11.89 -17.51
N HIS A 308 -26.80 -12.17 -18.82
CA HIS A 308 -27.36 -13.41 -19.38
C HIS A 308 -26.51 -14.62 -18.99
N GLU A 309 -25.19 -14.53 -19.14
CA GLU A 309 -24.25 -15.61 -18.76
C GLU A 309 -24.32 -15.94 -17.26
N ASN A 310 -24.53 -14.94 -16.41
CA ASN A 310 -24.70 -15.11 -14.96
C ASN A 310 -26.15 -15.51 -14.56
N GLY A 311 -27.05 -15.74 -15.50
CA GLY A 311 -28.43 -16.15 -15.21
C GLY A 311 -29.28 -15.09 -14.47
N ILE A 312 -28.88 -13.81 -14.51
CA ILE A 312 -29.63 -12.70 -13.92
C ILE A 312 -30.83 -12.33 -14.80
N ILE A 313 -30.64 -12.39 -16.12
CA ILE A 313 -31.70 -12.15 -17.10
C ILE A 313 -31.89 -13.37 -18.00
N MET A 314 -33.11 -13.56 -18.51
CA MET A 314 -33.47 -14.67 -19.42
C MET A 314 -33.23 -16.08 -18.82
N ASN A 315 -33.30 -16.23 -17.49
CA ASN A 315 -33.09 -17.49 -16.78
C ASN A 315 -34.39 -18.33 -16.60
N GLY A 316 -35.19 -18.43 -17.68
CA GLY A 316 -36.49 -19.10 -17.63
C GLY A 316 -36.62 -20.29 -18.61
N SER A 317 -37.64 -21.12 -18.41
CA SER A 317 -37.99 -22.25 -19.30
C SER A 317 -38.62 -21.85 -20.65
N GLN A 318 -38.63 -20.55 -20.96
CA GLN A 318 -39.14 -20.04 -22.22
C GLN A 318 -38.25 -20.54 -23.36
N ASN A 319 -38.85 -21.21 -24.34
CA ASN A 319 -38.12 -21.86 -25.45
C ASN A 319 -37.15 -20.92 -26.20
N TRP A 320 -37.42 -19.61 -26.25
CA TRP A 320 -36.58 -18.65 -26.95
C TRP A 320 -35.29 -18.28 -26.20
N HIS A 321 -35.20 -18.49 -24.88
CA HIS A 321 -33.96 -18.29 -24.13
C HIS A 321 -32.85 -19.22 -24.62
N SER A 322 -33.20 -20.43 -25.08
CA SER A 322 -32.25 -21.40 -25.64
C SER A 322 -31.52 -20.91 -26.90
N TYR A 323 -32.03 -19.89 -27.61
CA TYR A 323 -31.33 -19.31 -28.76
C TYR A 323 -30.10 -18.49 -28.37
N PHE A 324 -30.01 -18.04 -27.11
CA PHE A 324 -28.91 -17.24 -26.60
C PHE A 324 -27.82 -18.09 -25.91
N SER A 325 -28.03 -19.41 -25.81
CA SER A 325 -27.09 -20.37 -25.22
C SER A 325 -26.53 -21.34 -26.26
N GLY A 326 -25.41 -22.00 -25.92
CA GLY A 326 -24.72 -22.96 -26.80
C GLY A 326 -24.18 -22.35 -28.10
N ASN A 327 -23.97 -23.20 -29.12
CA ASN A 327 -23.42 -22.77 -30.41
C ASN A 327 -24.32 -21.76 -31.14
N ASN A 328 -25.64 -21.85 -30.98
CA ASN A 328 -26.58 -20.89 -31.56
C ASN A 328 -26.45 -19.50 -30.88
N GLY A 329 -26.28 -19.47 -29.56
CA GLY A 329 -26.03 -18.26 -28.79
C GLY A 329 -24.82 -17.49 -29.29
N LEU A 330 -23.73 -18.18 -29.63
CA LEU A 330 -22.52 -17.57 -30.18
C LEU A 330 -22.82 -16.75 -31.45
N PHE A 331 -23.67 -17.27 -32.34
CA PHE A 331 -24.08 -16.55 -33.56
C PHE A 331 -25.01 -15.38 -33.27
N VAL A 332 -26.00 -15.57 -32.41
CA VAL A 332 -26.97 -14.52 -32.04
C VAL A 332 -26.26 -13.32 -31.42
N TRP A 333 -25.36 -13.56 -30.46
CA TRP A 333 -24.56 -12.51 -29.83
C TRP A 333 -23.64 -11.80 -30.81
N PHE A 334 -23.01 -12.53 -31.74
CA PHE A 334 -22.21 -11.92 -32.81
C PHE A 334 -23.05 -11.00 -33.71
N PHE A 335 -24.25 -11.43 -34.13
CA PHE A 335 -25.13 -10.61 -34.97
C PHE A 335 -25.62 -9.35 -34.24
N ILE A 336 -26.00 -9.47 -32.96
CA ILE A 336 -26.35 -8.32 -32.12
C ILE A 336 -25.19 -7.34 -32.05
N PHE A 337 -23.99 -7.82 -31.75
CA PHE A 337 -22.78 -7.00 -31.74
C PHE A 337 -22.55 -6.30 -33.08
N PHE A 338 -22.57 -7.05 -34.19
CA PHE A 338 -22.31 -6.51 -35.53
C PHE A 338 -23.32 -5.43 -35.91
N TRP A 339 -24.62 -5.72 -35.81
CA TRP A 339 -25.68 -4.82 -36.26
C TRP A 339 -25.81 -3.58 -35.38
N LEU A 340 -25.62 -3.69 -34.06
CA LEU A 340 -25.62 -2.52 -33.17
C LEU A 340 -24.42 -1.60 -33.43
N ASN A 341 -23.24 -2.15 -33.69
CA ASN A 341 -22.08 -1.33 -34.08
C ASN A 341 -22.30 -0.67 -35.46
N VAL A 342 -22.87 -1.39 -36.43
CA VAL A 342 -23.26 -0.82 -37.74
C VAL A 342 -24.27 0.30 -37.55
N LEU A 343 -25.28 0.12 -36.68
CA LEU A 343 -26.29 1.13 -36.38
C LEU A 343 -25.65 2.42 -35.84
N VAL A 344 -24.72 2.31 -34.88
CA VAL A 344 -23.98 3.48 -34.35
C VAL A 344 -23.23 4.21 -35.47
N VAL A 345 -22.54 3.47 -36.34
CA VAL A 345 -21.84 4.06 -37.50
C VAL A 345 -22.83 4.72 -38.46
N MET A 346 -23.95 4.08 -38.77
CA MET A 346 -25.00 4.64 -39.64
C MET A 346 -25.61 5.92 -39.06
N LEU A 347 -25.92 5.94 -37.76
CA LEU A 347 -26.41 7.13 -37.06
C LEU A 347 -25.37 8.27 -37.08
N SER A 348 -24.08 7.92 -36.97
CA SER A 348 -23.00 8.88 -37.11
C SER A 348 -22.90 9.45 -38.52
N VAL A 349 -23.02 8.61 -39.56
CA VAL A 349 -22.92 9.04 -40.97
C VAL A 349 -24.13 9.91 -41.35
N LYS A 350 -25.33 9.59 -40.85
CA LYS A 350 -26.54 10.39 -41.05
C LYS A 350 -26.58 11.69 -40.21
N GLY A 351 -25.53 12.00 -39.45
CA GLY A 351 -25.45 13.20 -38.60
C GLY A 351 -26.41 13.18 -37.40
N LYS A 352 -27.10 12.07 -37.12
CA LYS A 352 -28.06 11.96 -36.01
C LYS A 352 -27.40 11.96 -34.64
N LEU A 353 -26.13 11.55 -34.55
CA LEU A 353 -25.33 11.73 -33.33
C LEU A 353 -24.85 13.18 -33.15
N GLY A 354 -25.13 14.09 -34.09
CA GLY A 354 -24.72 15.49 -34.12
C GLY A 354 -23.35 15.71 -34.76
N ASP A 355 -22.77 16.91 -34.58
CA ASP A 355 -21.53 17.29 -35.25
C ASP A 355 -20.35 16.41 -34.80
N GLY A 356 -19.86 15.60 -35.73
CA GLY A 356 -18.67 14.76 -35.58
C GLY A 356 -17.40 15.42 -36.10
N SER A 357 -17.44 16.69 -36.52
CA SER A 357 -16.27 17.42 -37.01
C SER A 357 -15.26 17.64 -35.88
N PRO A 358 -13.94 17.43 -36.13
CA PRO A 358 -12.94 17.63 -35.10
C PRO A 358 -12.89 19.10 -34.69
N ARG A 359 -12.97 19.37 -33.38
CA ARG A 359 -12.85 20.73 -32.87
C ARG A 359 -11.49 21.33 -33.22
N ARG A 360 -11.48 22.58 -33.70
CA ARG A 360 -10.25 23.37 -33.96
C ARG A 360 -9.62 23.85 -32.65
N THR A 361 -10.44 24.20 -31.66
CA THR A 361 -10.02 24.59 -30.31
C THR A 361 -10.39 23.51 -29.28
N PRO A 362 -9.56 23.28 -28.24
CA PRO A 362 -9.89 22.31 -27.19
C PRO A 362 -11.21 22.66 -26.49
N GLY A 363 -12.11 21.69 -26.34
CA GLY A 363 -13.32 21.85 -25.54
C GLY A 363 -13.03 21.94 -24.04
N LEU A 364 -14.07 22.19 -23.24
CA LEU A 364 -13.95 22.33 -21.78
C LEU A 364 -13.46 21.03 -21.13
N ALA A 365 -13.94 19.87 -21.59
CA ALA A 365 -13.52 18.57 -21.07
C ALA A 365 -12.01 18.32 -21.31
N LYS A 366 -11.49 18.69 -22.48
CA LYS A 366 -10.06 18.60 -22.78
C LYS A 366 -9.22 19.63 -22.03
N LYS A 367 -9.74 20.82 -21.75
CA LYS A 367 -9.07 21.80 -20.87
C LYS A 367 -8.96 21.27 -19.44
N PHE A 368 -10.06 20.75 -18.90
CA PHE A 368 -10.10 20.08 -17.60
C PHE A 368 -9.08 18.94 -17.53
N TRP A 369 -9.10 18.02 -18.51
CA TRP A 369 -8.15 16.92 -18.56
C TRP A 369 -6.70 17.42 -18.62
N LYS A 370 -6.40 18.42 -19.45
CA LYS A 370 -5.04 18.98 -19.58
C LYS A 370 -4.52 19.54 -18.24
N GLU A 371 -5.39 20.10 -17.42
CA GLU A 371 -5.03 20.67 -16.11
C GLU A 371 -4.86 19.59 -15.03
N HIS A 372 -5.75 18.60 -15.00
CA HIS A 372 -5.87 17.67 -13.88
C HIS A 372 -5.40 16.23 -14.13
N TRP A 373 -5.06 15.83 -15.37
CA TRP A 373 -4.72 14.44 -15.71
C TRP A 373 -3.65 13.85 -14.80
N TYR A 374 -2.59 14.60 -14.47
CA TYR A 374 -1.50 14.09 -13.64
C TYR A 374 -1.98 13.71 -12.24
N GLY A 375 -2.76 14.60 -11.61
CA GLY A 375 -3.32 14.35 -10.28
C GLY A 375 -4.34 13.20 -10.29
N LEU A 376 -5.18 13.13 -11.33
CA LEU A 376 -6.13 12.05 -11.51
C LEU A 376 -5.44 10.70 -11.70
N THR A 377 -4.39 10.63 -12.52
CA THR A 377 -3.65 9.38 -12.78
C THR A 377 -2.88 8.89 -11.55
N VAL A 378 -2.24 9.79 -10.79
CA VAL A 378 -1.55 9.41 -9.55
C VAL A 378 -2.55 9.03 -8.47
N GLY A 379 -3.65 9.77 -8.34
CA GLY A 379 -4.73 9.47 -7.39
C GLY A 379 -5.40 8.13 -7.70
N SER A 380 -5.67 7.83 -8.97
CA SER A 380 -6.21 6.53 -9.37
C SER A 380 -5.23 5.39 -9.09
N ALA A 381 -3.94 5.57 -9.37
CA ALA A 381 -2.93 4.56 -9.07
C ALA A 381 -2.85 4.27 -7.55
N LEU A 382 -2.92 5.32 -6.72
CA LEU A 382 -2.94 5.17 -5.27
C LEU A 382 -4.19 4.42 -4.78
N LEU A 383 -5.38 4.79 -5.29
CA LEU A 383 -6.64 4.13 -4.91
C LEU A 383 -6.68 2.68 -5.39
N THR A 384 -6.28 2.40 -6.64
CA THR A 384 -6.20 1.03 -7.16
C THR A 384 -5.15 0.23 -6.40
N GLY A 385 -3.99 0.81 -6.07
CA GLY A 385 -2.96 0.15 -5.27
C GLY A 385 -3.46 -0.25 -3.88
N LEU A 386 -4.24 0.61 -3.22
CA LEU A 386 -4.87 0.30 -1.92
C LEU A 386 -5.95 -0.78 -2.08
N LEU A 387 -6.81 -0.64 -3.08
CA LEU A 387 -7.90 -1.58 -3.36
C LEU A 387 -7.39 -3.01 -3.54
N VAL A 388 -6.37 -3.20 -4.39
CA VAL A 388 -5.76 -4.51 -4.68
C VAL A 388 -5.15 -5.16 -3.43
N ARG A 389 -4.59 -4.35 -2.52
CA ARG A 389 -4.00 -4.85 -1.26
C ARG A 389 -5.04 -5.28 -0.24
N VAL A 390 -6.25 -4.74 -0.31
CA VAL A 390 -7.28 -4.90 0.73
C VAL A 390 -8.35 -5.91 0.32
N VAL A 391 -8.88 -5.80 -0.90
CA VAL A 391 -10.23 -6.32 -1.22
C VAL A 391 -10.38 -7.83 -1.07
N TRP A 392 -9.33 -8.61 -1.34
CA TRP A 392 -9.35 -10.07 -1.24
C TRP A 392 -8.79 -10.63 0.08
N ASN A 393 -8.25 -9.78 0.95
CA ASN A 393 -7.61 -10.18 2.20
C ASN A 393 -8.50 -9.97 3.43
N VAL A 394 -9.50 -9.06 3.36
CA VAL A 394 -10.34 -8.74 4.53
C VAL A 394 -11.18 -9.92 5.00
N LEU A 395 -11.87 -10.63 4.10
CA LEU A 395 -12.73 -11.75 4.50
C LEU A 395 -11.94 -12.91 5.11
N PRO A 396 -10.86 -13.42 4.46
CA PRO A 396 -10.07 -14.50 5.06
C PRO A 396 -9.37 -14.08 6.37
N PHE A 397 -9.03 -12.80 6.52
CA PHE A 397 -8.51 -12.25 7.78
C PHE A 397 -9.52 -12.35 8.92
N MET A 398 -10.81 -12.11 8.66
CA MET A 398 -11.87 -12.16 9.68
C MET A 398 -12.45 -13.57 9.89
N ASN A 399 -12.03 -14.55 9.10
CA ASN A 399 -12.58 -15.90 9.07
C ASN A 399 -11.48 -16.92 8.77
N ALA A 400 -10.66 -17.21 9.77
CA ALA A 400 -9.61 -18.21 9.69
C ALA A 400 -10.15 -19.59 9.30
N SER A 401 -9.44 -20.31 8.43
CA SER A 401 -9.78 -21.68 8.05
C SER A 401 -9.80 -22.60 9.27
N GLY A 402 -10.89 -23.35 9.47
CA GLY A 402 -11.12 -24.23 10.63
C GLY A 402 -11.70 -23.53 11.86
N THR A 403 -11.04 -22.47 12.35
CA THR A 403 -11.34 -21.88 13.67
C THR A 403 -12.34 -20.73 13.65
N HIS A 404 -12.57 -20.10 12.50
CA HIS A 404 -13.45 -18.92 12.35
C HIS A 404 -12.99 -17.66 13.11
N GLU A 405 -11.75 -17.65 13.57
CA GLU A 405 -11.13 -16.52 14.27
C GLU A 405 -10.41 -15.57 13.29
N TRP A 406 -9.54 -14.72 13.82
CA TRP A 406 -8.75 -13.77 13.05
C TRP A 406 -7.43 -14.44 12.63
N ASP A 407 -6.99 -14.21 11.40
CA ASP A 407 -5.75 -14.83 10.87
C ASP A 407 -4.86 -13.79 10.17
N LEU A 408 -3.55 -14.00 10.16
CA LEU A 408 -2.55 -13.10 9.56
C LEU A 408 -1.79 -13.82 8.44
N THR A 409 -1.43 -13.05 7.39
CA THR A 409 -0.67 -13.56 6.23
C THR A 409 0.80 -13.22 6.33
N GLY A 410 1.65 -13.91 5.56
CA GLY A 410 3.09 -13.62 5.51
C GLY A 410 3.92 -14.42 6.51
N GLY A 411 3.36 -15.53 7.02
CA GLY A 411 4.05 -16.44 7.92
C GLY A 411 3.88 -16.06 9.39
N SER A 412 4.91 -16.32 10.19
CA SER A 412 4.84 -16.23 11.66
C SER A 412 5.28 -14.86 12.23
N ASP A 413 6.06 -14.08 11.47
CA ASP A 413 6.53 -12.74 11.86
C ASP A 413 5.43 -11.74 12.27
N PRO A 414 4.28 -11.67 11.55
CA PRO A 414 3.12 -10.86 11.92
C PRO A 414 2.53 -11.20 13.28
N TRP A 415 2.52 -12.47 13.67
CA TRP A 415 1.98 -12.92 14.96
C TRP A 415 2.80 -12.40 16.13
N TYR A 416 4.12 -12.30 15.96
CA TYR A 416 4.99 -11.67 16.96
C TYR A 416 4.82 -10.15 17.03
N MET A 417 4.48 -9.50 15.90
CA MET A 417 4.10 -8.09 15.93
C MET A 417 2.82 -7.89 16.73
N MET A 418 1.81 -8.76 16.55
CA MET A 418 0.58 -8.71 17.33
C MET A 418 0.87 -8.81 18.84
N ARG A 419 1.65 -9.82 19.27
CA ARG A 419 2.08 -9.96 20.69
C ARG A 419 2.79 -8.71 21.21
N THR A 420 3.69 -8.13 20.42
CA THR A 420 4.39 -6.89 20.79
C THR A 420 3.42 -5.73 20.99
N VAL A 421 2.41 -5.63 20.13
CA VAL A 421 1.39 -4.58 20.18
C VAL A 421 0.44 -4.77 21.36
N GLU A 422 0.02 -5.99 21.65
CA GLU A 422 -0.77 -6.33 22.85
C GLU A 422 -0.03 -5.94 24.12
N TYR A 423 1.27 -6.21 24.21
CA TYR A 423 2.11 -5.77 25.32
C TYR A 423 2.12 -4.23 25.46
N ILE A 424 2.27 -3.50 24.36
CA ILE A 424 2.25 -2.03 24.36
C ILE A 424 0.90 -1.50 24.85
N LEU A 425 -0.22 -2.14 24.48
CA LEU A 425 -1.55 -1.75 24.92
C LEU A 425 -1.78 -2.00 26.42
N ALA A 426 -1.29 -3.12 26.94
CA ALA A 426 -1.41 -3.47 28.34
C ALA A 426 -0.49 -2.60 29.23
N GLU A 427 0.80 -2.57 28.92
CA GLU A 427 1.84 -2.01 29.79
C GLU A 427 2.21 -0.56 29.46
N HIS A 428 1.73 -0.02 28.34
CA HIS A 428 2.08 1.32 27.84
C HIS A 428 3.59 1.54 27.70
N ASN A 429 4.34 0.45 27.49
CA ASN A 429 5.80 0.44 27.41
C ASN A 429 6.27 -0.38 26.19
N HIS A 430 7.47 -0.09 25.70
CA HIS A 430 8.06 -0.84 24.59
C HIS A 430 8.48 -2.24 25.06
N PHE A 431 8.12 -3.27 24.29
CA PHE A 431 8.40 -4.66 24.66
C PHE A 431 9.87 -5.00 24.36
N ILE A 432 10.74 -4.90 25.37
CA ILE A 432 12.21 -5.08 25.22
C ILE A 432 12.65 -6.53 25.44
N LEU A 433 12.01 -7.26 26.35
CA LEU A 433 12.47 -8.55 26.83
C LEU A 433 11.29 -9.52 26.92
N ASP A 434 11.40 -10.66 26.23
CA ASP A 434 10.36 -11.68 26.17
C ASP A 434 10.89 -12.96 26.83
N MET A 435 10.41 -13.23 28.05
CA MET A 435 10.82 -14.39 28.86
C MET A 435 10.26 -15.70 28.34
N ASP A 436 9.11 -15.64 27.66
CA ASP A 436 8.41 -16.82 27.15
C ASP A 436 9.00 -17.35 25.84
N ARG A 437 10.10 -16.74 25.42
CA ARG A 437 10.75 -16.97 24.13
C ARG A 437 12.18 -17.43 24.35
N SER A 438 12.63 -18.40 23.57
CA SER A 438 13.86 -19.13 23.88
C SER A 438 13.82 -19.70 25.30
N TYR A 439 12.66 -20.22 25.71
CA TYR A 439 12.42 -20.76 27.04
C TYR A 439 13.39 -21.92 27.34
N PRO A 440 13.93 -22.02 28.56
CA PRO A 440 13.67 -21.18 29.74
C PRO A 440 14.54 -19.91 29.77
N LEU A 441 15.49 -19.73 28.86
CA LEU A 441 16.52 -18.70 28.97
C LEU A 441 16.03 -17.26 28.80
N GLY A 442 14.92 -17.06 28.10
CA GLY A 442 14.43 -15.73 27.71
C GLY A 442 15.31 -15.06 26.65
N ALA A 443 14.71 -14.18 25.85
CA ALA A 443 15.44 -13.45 24.81
C ALA A 443 14.97 -12.01 24.66
N ILE A 444 15.88 -11.14 24.23
CA ILE A 444 15.54 -9.75 23.90
C ILE A 444 14.63 -9.72 22.67
N ASN A 445 13.71 -8.76 22.63
CA ASN A 445 13.04 -8.34 21.42
C ASN A 445 13.85 -7.20 20.79
N PRO A 446 14.59 -7.45 19.71
CA PRO A 446 15.45 -6.43 19.15
C PRO A 446 14.74 -5.60 18.08
N ARG A 447 13.42 -5.77 17.87
CA ARG A 447 12.65 -5.05 16.85
C ARG A 447 12.54 -3.56 17.21
N PRO A 448 12.83 -2.65 16.25
CA PRO A 448 12.69 -1.22 16.46
C PRO A 448 11.24 -0.77 16.76
N PRO A 449 11.04 0.32 17.50
CA PRO A 449 9.75 0.62 18.13
C PRO A 449 8.69 1.23 17.21
N LEU A 450 9.06 2.08 16.25
CA LEU A 450 8.08 2.95 15.58
C LEU A 450 7.03 2.19 14.78
N PHE A 451 7.38 1.03 14.21
CA PHE A 451 6.40 0.22 13.49
C PHE A 451 5.34 -0.32 14.45
N SER A 452 5.73 -1.06 15.49
CA SER A 452 4.79 -1.61 16.47
C SER A 452 3.97 -0.53 17.19
N TRP A 453 4.61 0.59 17.57
CA TRP A 453 3.89 1.74 18.15
C TRP A 453 2.90 2.38 17.18
N SER A 454 3.21 2.42 15.88
CA SER A 454 2.25 2.92 14.89
C SER A 454 1.00 2.03 14.80
N LEU A 455 1.17 0.70 14.94
CA LEU A 455 0.06 -0.25 14.98
C LEU A 455 -0.77 -0.08 16.26
N ALA A 456 -0.11 -0.01 17.42
CA ALA A 456 -0.76 0.15 18.73
C ALA A 456 -1.54 1.47 18.82
N VAL A 457 -0.93 2.60 18.46
CA VAL A 457 -1.58 3.91 18.44
C VAL A 457 -2.74 3.93 17.45
N GLY A 458 -2.59 3.28 16.30
CA GLY A 458 -3.70 3.11 15.34
C GLY A 458 -4.89 2.39 15.98
N GLY A 459 -4.65 1.29 16.71
CA GLY A 459 -5.68 0.58 17.47
C GLY A 459 -6.34 1.44 18.55
N MET A 460 -5.53 2.15 19.35
CA MET A 460 -6.02 3.08 20.39
C MET A 460 -6.88 4.20 19.80
N MET A 461 -6.54 4.70 18.61
CA MET A 461 -7.32 5.73 17.91
C MET A 461 -8.61 5.16 17.28
N LEU A 462 -8.61 3.89 16.87
CA LEU A 462 -9.78 3.21 16.30
C LEU A 462 -10.78 2.76 17.37
N ALA A 463 -10.32 2.35 18.55
CA ALA A 463 -11.16 1.85 19.64
C ALA A 463 -12.38 2.74 19.95
N PRO A 464 -12.23 4.05 20.22
CA PRO A 464 -13.39 4.89 20.51
C PRO A 464 -14.26 5.14 19.27
N LEU A 465 -13.74 5.00 18.04
CA LEU A 465 -14.49 5.18 16.79
C LEU A 465 -15.38 3.97 16.47
N LEU A 466 -14.90 2.78 16.81
CA LEU A 466 -15.60 1.52 16.61
C LEU A 466 -16.50 1.15 17.80
N ASP A 467 -16.35 1.85 18.92
CA ASP A 467 -17.02 1.56 20.20
C ASP A 467 -16.72 0.14 20.71
N VAL A 468 -15.45 -0.27 20.59
CA VAL A 468 -14.94 -1.57 21.04
C VAL A 468 -13.66 -1.40 21.87
N PRO A 469 -13.29 -2.38 22.71
CA PRO A 469 -12.02 -2.36 23.43
C PRO A 469 -10.81 -2.18 22.50
N ALA A 470 -9.74 -1.58 23.02
CA ALA A 470 -8.52 -1.39 22.24
C ALA A 470 -7.86 -2.72 21.82
N SER A 471 -8.07 -3.79 22.58
CA SER A 471 -7.65 -5.17 22.22
C SER A 471 -8.27 -5.67 20.93
N ASP A 472 -9.48 -5.22 20.60
CA ASP A 472 -10.23 -5.72 19.44
C ASP A 472 -10.03 -4.78 18.26
N ALA A 473 -10.01 -3.46 18.52
CA ALA A 473 -9.76 -2.46 17.50
C ALA A 473 -8.33 -2.54 16.93
N VAL A 474 -7.36 -3.00 17.71
CA VAL A 474 -5.96 -3.03 17.27
C VAL A 474 -5.71 -4.00 16.14
N TRP A 475 -6.43 -5.11 16.09
CA TRP A 475 -6.30 -6.06 15.01
C TRP A 475 -6.63 -5.44 13.63
N TRP A 476 -7.62 -4.55 13.55
CA TRP A 476 -7.90 -3.77 12.33
C TRP A 476 -6.73 -2.86 11.95
N SER A 477 -6.06 -2.27 12.94
CA SER A 477 -4.88 -1.43 12.74
C SER A 477 -3.69 -2.26 12.23
N VAL A 478 -3.42 -3.38 12.88
CA VAL A 478 -2.36 -4.35 12.55
C VAL A 478 -2.51 -4.85 11.12
N ALA A 479 -3.74 -5.16 10.70
CA ALA A 479 -4.01 -5.64 9.35
C ALA A 479 -4.01 -4.53 8.28
N ALA A 480 -4.54 -3.34 8.57
CA ALA A 480 -4.75 -2.29 7.57
C ALA A 480 -3.54 -1.41 7.28
N LEU A 481 -2.74 -1.07 8.31
CA LEU A 481 -1.65 -0.10 8.16
C LEU A 481 -0.56 -0.52 7.15
N PRO A 482 -0.13 -1.80 7.07
CA PRO A 482 0.80 -2.24 6.03
C PRO A 482 0.30 -1.94 4.61
N ALA A 483 -0.98 -2.22 4.33
CA ALA A 483 -1.61 -1.91 3.05
C ALA A 483 -1.65 -0.40 2.75
N ILE A 484 -1.92 0.41 3.78
CA ILE A 484 -1.92 1.87 3.68
C ILE A 484 -0.51 2.39 3.39
N TYR A 485 0.52 1.92 4.10
CA TYR A 485 1.91 2.32 3.85
C TYR A 485 2.38 1.91 2.44
N GLY A 486 2.00 0.70 2.00
CA GLY A 486 2.26 0.20 0.66
C GLY A 486 1.66 1.08 -0.42
N ALA A 487 0.39 1.50 -0.27
CA ALA A 487 -0.29 2.39 -1.20
C ALA A 487 0.27 3.83 -1.19
N LEU A 488 0.63 4.36 -0.01
CA LEU A 488 1.22 5.69 0.12
C LEU A 488 2.59 5.80 -0.56
N THR A 489 3.30 4.69 -0.75
CA THR A 489 4.59 4.63 -1.48
C THR A 489 4.44 5.13 -2.94
N VAL A 490 3.24 5.08 -3.53
CA VAL A 490 2.96 5.67 -4.85
C VAL A 490 3.35 7.15 -4.92
N LEU A 491 3.17 7.90 -3.82
CA LEU A 491 3.39 9.34 -3.78
C LEU A 491 4.87 9.76 -3.92
N PRO A 492 5.82 9.27 -3.09
CA PRO A 492 7.23 9.61 -3.27
C PRO A 492 7.76 9.14 -4.63
N ILE A 493 7.31 8.00 -5.14
CA ILE A 493 7.75 7.45 -6.44
C ILE A 493 7.26 8.29 -7.63
N ALA A 494 5.97 8.66 -7.63
CA ALA A 494 5.45 9.62 -8.60
C ALA A 494 6.17 10.98 -8.48
N GLY A 495 6.48 11.40 -7.26
CA GLY A 495 7.24 12.61 -6.94
C GLY A 495 8.65 12.61 -7.56
N ILE A 496 9.41 11.54 -7.40
CA ILE A 496 10.74 11.37 -8.02
C ILE A 496 10.61 11.42 -9.54
N GLY A 497 9.73 10.59 -10.12
CA GLY A 497 9.52 10.54 -11.57
C GLY A 497 9.16 11.91 -12.17
N ASN A 498 8.23 12.62 -11.53
CA ASN A 498 7.80 13.96 -11.96
C ASN A 498 8.90 15.02 -11.82
N LYS A 499 9.62 15.05 -10.70
CA LYS A 499 10.59 16.10 -10.41
C LYS A 499 11.86 16.01 -11.26
N PHE A 500 12.30 14.80 -11.59
CA PHE A 500 13.56 14.56 -12.31
C PHE A 500 13.38 14.28 -13.80
N PHE A 501 12.23 13.72 -14.20
CA PHE A 501 11.99 13.32 -15.60
C PHE A 501 10.71 13.91 -16.22
N GLY A 502 9.80 14.46 -15.41
CA GLY A 502 8.58 15.15 -15.85
C GLY A 502 7.29 14.39 -15.56
N ARG A 503 6.14 15.08 -15.67
CA ARG A 503 4.81 14.57 -15.27
C ARG A 503 4.45 13.21 -15.88
N ALA A 504 4.82 12.97 -17.14
CA ALA A 504 4.55 11.69 -17.80
C ALA A 504 5.25 10.53 -17.09
N THR A 505 6.52 10.70 -16.74
CA THR A 505 7.29 9.68 -16.02
C THR A 505 6.72 9.46 -14.63
N GLY A 506 6.36 10.53 -13.90
CA GLY A 506 5.73 10.40 -12.58
C GLY A 506 4.41 9.63 -12.62
N ALA A 507 3.59 9.86 -13.65
CA ALA A 507 2.31 9.17 -13.82
C ALA A 507 2.48 7.67 -14.15
N VAL A 508 3.44 7.32 -15.02
CA VAL A 508 3.75 5.92 -15.33
C VAL A 508 4.37 5.23 -14.11
N ALA A 509 5.31 5.88 -13.42
CA ALA A 509 5.94 5.33 -12.22
C ALA A 509 4.92 5.03 -11.11
N ALA A 510 3.90 5.88 -10.96
CA ALA A 510 2.80 5.67 -10.01
C ALA A 510 2.06 4.36 -10.27
N TRP A 511 1.71 4.08 -11.53
CA TRP A 511 1.03 2.83 -11.90
C TRP A 511 1.93 1.61 -11.83
N LEU A 512 3.21 1.75 -12.20
CA LEU A 512 4.16 0.66 -12.09
C LEU A 512 4.30 0.20 -10.64
N ILE A 513 4.52 1.11 -9.68
CA ILE A 513 4.67 0.70 -8.26
C ILE A 513 3.36 0.26 -7.62
N ALA A 514 2.22 0.85 -8.01
CA ALA A 514 0.90 0.48 -7.48
C ALA A 514 0.57 -1.00 -7.71
N LEU A 515 0.98 -1.53 -8.86
CA LEU A 515 0.73 -2.91 -9.32
C LEU A 515 2.01 -3.73 -9.48
N MET A 516 3.14 -3.32 -8.87
CA MET A 516 4.37 -4.09 -8.95
C MET A 516 4.25 -5.32 -8.03
N PRO A 517 4.34 -6.56 -8.54
CA PRO A 517 4.05 -7.75 -7.74
C PRO A 517 4.97 -7.89 -6.52
N GLY A 518 6.26 -7.60 -6.72
CA GLY A 518 7.25 -7.62 -5.66
C GLY A 518 7.01 -6.57 -4.57
N HIS A 519 6.23 -5.51 -4.83
CA HIS A 519 5.83 -4.50 -3.83
C HIS A 519 4.48 -4.85 -3.20
N VAL A 520 3.49 -5.25 -4.00
CA VAL A 520 2.15 -5.61 -3.54
C VAL A 520 2.20 -6.83 -2.61
N GLY A 521 2.94 -7.88 -2.97
CA GLY A 521 2.98 -9.14 -2.19
C GLY A 521 3.56 -9.03 -0.77
N HIS A 522 4.30 -7.95 -0.46
CA HIS A 522 4.81 -7.64 0.89
C HIS A 522 4.11 -6.41 1.52
N SER A 523 2.95 -6.03 1.00
CA SER A 523 2.17 -4.90 1.52
C SER A 523 0.66 -5.11 1.40
N THR A 524 0.21 -6.36 1.47
CA THR A 524 -1.23 -6.69 1.52
C THR A 524 -1.80 -6.43 2.90
N PHE A 525 -3.12 -6.34 2.98
CA PHE A 525 -3.85 -6.33 4.24
C PHE A 525 -3.63 -7.67 4.96
N ALA A 526 -3.57 -7.64 6.30
CA ALA A 526 -3.22 -8.77 7.17
C ALA A 526 -1.77 -9.26 7.10
N LEU A 527 -0.90 -8.65 6.28
CA LEU A 527 0.55 -8.88 6.32
C LEU A 527 1.19 -7.84 7.25
N ALA A 528 1.14 -8.10 8.55
CA ALA A 528 1.60 -7.16 9.57
C ALA A 528 3.11 -7.19 9.81
N ASP A 529 3.88 -6.83 8.77
CA ASP A 529 5.34 -6.72 8.84
C ASP A 529 5.84 -5.29 8.50
N HIS A 530 7.04 -4.94 8.95
CA HIS A 530 7.60 -3.58 8.84
C HIS A 530 7.98 -3.19 7.41
N ASP A 531 7.95 -4.10 6.45
CA ASP A 531 8.44 -3.92 5.08
C ASP A 531 7.79 -2.71 4.38
N ALA A 532 6.46 -2.69 4.31
CA ALA A 532 5.70 -1.61 3.68
C ALA A 532 5.99 -0.24 4.33
N PHE A 533 6.13 -0.22 5.66
CA PHE A 533 6.51 0.97 6.43
C PHE A 533 7.93 1.42 6.04
N ALA A 534 8.89 0.51 6.05
CA ALA A 534 10.28 0.79 5.72
C ALA A 534 10.42 1.36 4.31
N ILE A 535 9.76 0.79 3.29
CA ILE A 535 9.90 1.25 1.91
C ILE A 535 9.24 2.61 1.64
N LEU A 536 8.14 2.92 2.31
CA LEU A 536 7.53 4.25 2.24
C LEU A 536 8.54 5.33 2.68
N PHE A 537 9.11 5.17 3.87
CA PHE A 537 10.04 6.14 4.45
C PHE A 537 11.41 6.10 3.77
N LEU A 538 11.87 4.95 3.28
CA LEU A 538 13.07 4.84 2.45
C LEU A 538 12.91 5.63 1.14
N SER A 539 11.77 5.48 0.47
CA SER A 539 11.43 6.21 -0.76
C SER A 539 11.33 7.71 -0.53
N LEU A 540 10.77 8.15 0.61
CA LEU A 540 10.78 9.54 1.04
C LEU A 540 12.21 10.04 1.31
N GLY A 541 13.03 9.23 1.99
CA GLY A 541 14.45 9.49 2.24
C GLY A 541 15.21 9.77 0.94
N PHE A 542 15.08 8.90 -0.06
CA PHE A 542 15.66 9.10 -1.39
C PHE A 542 15.07 10.31 -2.13
N TYR A 543 13.76 10.54 -2.07
CA TYR A 543 13.12 11.70 -2.71
C TYR A 543 13.69 13.02 -2.17
N PHE A 544 13.78 13.16 -0.85
CA PHE A 544 14.35 14.35 -0.23
C PHE A 544 15.87 14.44 -0.45
N TRP A 545 16.60 13.32 -0.41
CA TRP A 545 18.03 13.30 -0.73
C TRP A 545 18.32 13.78 -2.14
N LEU A 546 17.60 13.27 -3.15
CA LEU A 546 17.75 13.70 -4.53
C LEU A 546 17.45 15.21 -4.70
N LYS A 547 16.48 15.74 -3.96
CA LYS A 547 16.20 17.18 -3.91
C LYS A 547 17.34 17.95 -3.24
N ALA A 548 17.93 17.42 -2.17
CA ALA A 548 19.07 18.01 -1.48
C ALA A 548 20.29 18.10 -2.41
N VAL A 549 20.65 17.00 -3.08
CA VAL A 549 21.75 16.93 -4.05
C VAL A 549 21.55 17.95 -5.18
N LYS A 550 20.34 18.02 -5.74
CA LYS A 550 20.02 18.99 -6.80
C LYS A 550 20.11 20.44 -6.33
N ALA A 551 19.76 20.71 -5.07
CA ALA A 551 19.78 22.05 -4.49
C ALA A 551 21.18 22.47 -3.99
N ALA A 552 22.05 21.52 -3.65
CA ALA A 552 23.40 21.79 -3.16
C ALA A 552 24.25 22.48 -4.25
N GLY A 553 24.22 21.94 -5.46
CA GLY A 553 25.02 22.41 -6.60
C GLY A 553 26.53 22.25 -6.40
N ASP A 554 27.31 22.69 -7.39
CA ASP A 554 28.77 22.53 -7.43
C ASP A 554 29.52 23.88 -7.36
N ASP A 555 28.83 24.93 -6.90
CA ASP A 555 29.40 26.28 -6.80
C ASP A 555 30.40 26.37 -5.64
N LYS A 556 31.45 27.17 -5.82
CA LYS A 556 32.46 27.39 -4.77
C LYS A 556 31.83 28.11 -3.58
N MET A 557 31.81 27.47 -2.41
CA MET A 557 31.22 28.04 -1.19
C MET A 557 32.19 28.97 -0.45
N VAL A 558 33.47 28.58 -0.43
CA VAL A 558 34.57 29.30 0.21
C VAL A 558 35.74 29.43 -0.80
N ALA A 559 36.37 30.61 -0.82
CA ALA A 559 37.38 30.98 -1.82
C ALA A 559 38.60 30.04 -1.81
N ASN A 560 39.30 29.93 -0.68
CA ASN A 560 40.54 29.14 -0.55
C ASN A 560 40.30 27.89 0.32
N ALA A 561 40.74 26.73 -0.16
CA ALA A 561 40.72 25.50 0.62
C ALA A 561 41.90 25.42 1.61
N ASN A 562 41.64 24.90 2.81
CA ASN A 562 42.66 24.63 3.82
C ASN A 562 42.28 23.34 4.58
N TRP A 563 43.26 22.66 5.18
CA TRP A 563 43.07 21.43 5.96
C TRP A 563 42.67 21.68 7.41
N THR A 564 42.56 22.95 7.84
CA THR A 564 42.27 23.29 9.23
C THR A 564 40.77 23.12 9.57
N PRO A 565 40.41 22.70 10.80
CA PRO A 565 39.01 22.61 11.22
C PRO A 565 38.20 23.90 11.09
N ALA A 566 38.85 25.05 11.29
CA ALA A 566 38.22 26.35 11.08
C ALA A 566 37.69 26.55 9.64
N TYR A 567 38.36 25.97 8.64
CA TYR A 567 37.88 26.01 7.26
C TYR A 567 36.56 25.25 7.09
N LEU A 568 36.43 24.09 7.73
CA LEU A 568 35.19 23.30 7.67
C LEU A 568 34.02 24.06 8.30
N PHE A 569 34.20 24.65 9.48
CA PHE A 569 33.16 25.45 10.12
C PHE A 569 32.72 26.64 9.26
N LYS A 570 33.66 27.30 8.59
CA LYS A 570 33.35 28.36 7.61
C LYS A 570 32.55 27.83 6.42
N GLY A 571 32.89 26.64 5.93
CA GLY A 571 32.16 25.93 4.88
C GLY A 571 30.73 25.58 5.28
N ILE A 572 30.55 24.99 6.46
CA ILE A 572 29.25 24.67 7.05
C ILE A 572 28.40 25.93 7.16
N LYS A 573 28.91 27.00 7.79
CA LYS A 573 28.18 28.26 7.93
C LYS A 573 27.74 28.82 6.56
N ALA A 574 28.66 28.85 5.59
CA ALA A 574 28.35 29.33 4.25
C ALA A 574 27.28 28.49 3.54
N THR A 575 27.29 27.16 3.70
CA THR A 575 26.26 26.29 3.13
C THR A 575 24.90 26.51 3.79
N TYR A 576 24.84 26.66 5.12
CA TYR A 576 23.59 26.95 5.83
C TYR A 576 22.97 28.30 5.41
N GLU A 577 23.79 29.32 5.18
CA GLU A 577 23.31 30.64 4.75
C GLU A 577 22.88 30.65 3.27
N LYS A 578 23.68 30.07 2.37
CA LYS A 578 23.47 30.18 0.92
C LYS A 578 22.62 29.06 0.30
N ARG A 579 22.53 27.90 0.96
CA ARG A 579 21.86 26.69 0.43
C ARG A 579 20.84 26.11 1.42
N GLN A 580 20.02 26.97 2.01
CA GLN A 580 18.97 26.59 2.97
C GLN A 580 18.05 25.47 2.44
N ALA A 581 17.66 25.53 1.17
CA ALA A 581 16.84 24.50 0.56
C ALA A 581 17.53 23.12 0.53
N ALA A 582 18.86 23.07 0.33
CA ALA A 582 19.60 21.81 0.32
C ALA A 582 19.67 21.20 1.73
N ILE A 583 19.95 22.04 2.74
CA ILE A 583 19.98 21.64 4.15
C ILE A 583 18.59 21.17 4.62
N ALA A 584 17.53 21.92 4.31
CA ALA A 584 16.17 21.54 4.71
C ALA A 584 15.77 20.17 4.14
N ASN A 585 16.07 19.91 2.86
CA ASN A 585 15.82 18.59 2.26
C ASN A 585 16.76 17.51 2.83
N ALA A 586 17.99 17.84 3.21
CA ALA A 586 18.90 16.90 3.87
C ALA A 586 18.42 16.50 5.27
N ILE A 587 17.87 17.44 6.05
CA ILE A 587 17.26 17.16 7.35
C ILE A 587 16.01 16.28 7.18
N LEU A 588 15.12 16.63 6.24
CA LEU A 588 13.92 15.81 5.95
C LEU A 588 14.29 14.39 5.47
N SER A 589 15.35 14.27 4.68
CA SER A 589 15.90 12.98 4.28
C SER A 589 16.45 12.20 5.48
N GLY A 590 17.20 12.88 6.35
CA GLY A 590 17.73 12.31 7.58
C GLY A 590 16.63 11.80 8.51
N ILE A 591 15.57 12.58 8.73
CA ILE A 591 14.39 12.19 9.52
C ILE A 591 13.72 10.96 8.91
N ALA A 592 13.53 10.93 7.59
CA ALA A 592 12.93 9.78 6.92
C ALA A 592 13.77 8.51 7.09
N PHE A 593 15.11 8.59 6.94
CA PHE A 593 15.99 7.46 7.22
C PHE A 593 16.03 7.09 8.72
N SER A 594 15.90 8.05 9.64
CA SER A 594 15.75 7.76 11.08
C SER A 594 14.47 7.01 11.37
N THR A 595 13.36 7.35 10.69
CA THR A 595 12.10 6.62 10.78
C THR A 595 12.27 5.18 10.31
N VAL A 596 13.01 4.95 9.21
CA VAL A 596 13.36 3.58 8.79
C VAL A 596 14.23 2.89 9.84
N ALA A 597 15.25 3.55 10.40
CA ALA A 597 16.10 2.98 11.44
C ALA A 597 15.34 2.58 12.71
N LEU A 598 14.27 3.31 13.03
CA LEU A 598 13.39 3.03 14.16
C LEU A 598 12.20 2.12 13.81
N GLY A 599 12.08 1.67 12.55
CA GLY A 599 11.09 0.66 12.13
C GLY A 599 11.71 -0.65 11.64
N TRP A 600 12.95 -0.62 11.14
CA TRP A 600 13.64 -1.75 10.53
C TRP A 600 15.16 -1.65 10.73
N LYS A 601 15.76 -2.72 11.25
CA LYS A 601 17.23 -2.80 11.48
C LYS A 601 18.05 -2.69 10.19
N GLY A 602 17.52 -3.11 9.04
CA GLY A 602 18.24 -3.07 7.77
C GLY A 602 18.36 -1.68 7.12
N PHE A 603 17.99 -0.60 7.82
CA PHE A 603 18.01 0.78 7.32
C PHE A 603 19.35 1.21 6.69
N VAL A 604 20.45 0.59 7.14
CA VAL A 604 21.82 0.76 6.62
C VAL A 604 21.90 0.56 5.11
N TYR A 605 21.04 -0.29 4.54
CA TYR A 605 20.92 -0.51 3.09
C TYR A 605 20.80 0.80 2.30
N GLY A 606 19.85 1.67 2.68
CA GLY A 606 19.61 2.93 1.99
C GLY A 606 20.79 3.89 2.11
N LEU A 607 21.35 3.98 3.31
CA LEU A 607 22.47 4.86 3.61
C LEU A 607 23.77 4.41 2.95
N GLY A 608 23.99 3.10 2.82
CA GLY A 608 25.11 2.53 2.06
C GLY A 608 25.05 2.95 0.59
N ILE A 609 23.88 2.89 -0.04
CA ILE A 609 23.68 3.37 -1.42
C ILE A 609 23.93 4.88 -1.52
N VAL A 610 23.41 5.67 -0.56
CA VAL A 610 23.65 7.12 -0.52
C VAL A 610 25.14 7.43 -0.35
N PHE A 611 25.84 6.70 0.53
CA PHE A 611 27.27 6.82 0.73
C PHE A 611 28.07 6.51 -0.54
N LEU A 612 27.77 5.40 -1.22
CA LEU A 612 28.40 5.04 -2.49
C LEU A 612 28.18 6.12 -3.56
N ALA A 613 26.95 6.65 -3.65
CA ALA A 613 26.63 7.72 -4.58
C ALA A 613 27.33 9.04 -4.25
N PHE A 614 27.41 9.38 -2.96
CA PHE A 614 28.16 10.52 -2.47
C PHE A 614 29.66 10.40 -2.78
N PHE A 615 30.25 9.23 -2.50
CA PHE A 615 31.65 8.94 -2.77
C PHE A 615 31.97 9.06 -4.26
N ALA A 616 31.17 8.42 -5.11
CA ALA A 616 31.31 8.51 -6.57
C ALA A 616 31.21 9.96 -7.04
N GLN A 617 30.23 10.73 -6.54
CA GLN A 617 30.04 12.12 -6.91
C GLN A 617 31.25 12.99 -6.49
N ILE A 618 31.80 12.79 -5.30
CA ILE A 618 32.98 13.51 -4.83
C ILE A 618 34.19 13.21 -5.72
N VAL A 619 34.45 11.95 -6.04
CA VAL A 619 35.56 11.54 -6.90
C VAL A 619 35.43 12.17 -8.28
N ILE A 620 34.22 12.16 -8.86
CA ILE A 620 33.93 12.79 -10.15
C ILE A 620 34.13 14.32 -10.08
N ASN A 621 33.67 14.96 -9.01
CA ASN A 621 33.86 16.39 -8.79
C ASN A 621 35.34 16.74 -8.71
N GLN A 622 36.17 15.88 -8.12
CA GLN A 622 37.63 16.07 -8.07
C GLN A 622 38.27 16.02 -9.47
N PHE A 623 37.92 15.03 -10.29
CA PHE A 623 38.37 14.96 -11.69
C PHE A 623 37.96 16.20 -12.49
N ARG A 624 36.78 16.76 -12.17
CA ARG A 624 36.23 17.95 -12.82
C ARG A 624 36.68 19.27 -12.19
N ARG A 625 37.53 19.25 -11.15
CA ARG A 625 37.99 20.41 -10.37
C ARG A 625 36.83 21.28 -9.83
N ARG A 626 35.82 20.64 -9.25
CA ARG A 626 34.62 21.28 -8.67
C ARG A 626 34.61 21.21 -7.16
N ASP A 627 33.87 22.13 -6.54
CA ASP A 627 33.72 22.16 -5.09
C ASP A 627 32.61 21.21 -4.65
N SER A 628 32.92 20.36 -3.67
CA SER A 628 31.97 19.42 -3.07
C SER A 628 31.55 19.86 -1.66
N MET A 629 31.91 21.07 -1.22
CA MET A 629 31.58 21.57 0.14
C MET A 629 30.09 21.47 0.45
N ALA A 630 29.22 21.98 -0.44
CA ALA A 630 27.77 21.96 -0.18
C ALA A 630 27.21 20.53 -0.12
N LEU A 631 27.66 19.66 -1.03
CA LEU A 631 27.29 18.23 -1.05
C LEU A 631 27.75 17.53 0.24
N TYR A 632 28.99 17.78 0.66
CA TYR A 632 29.57 17.25 1.89
C TYR A 632 28.76 17.65 3.13
N VAL A 633 28.49 18.95 3.29
CA VAL A 633 27.71 19.44 4.43
C VAL A 633 26.31 18.83 4.41
N THR A 634 25.64 18.76 3.26
CA THR A 634 24.31 18.13 3.18
C THR A 634 24.32 16.64 3.49
N ALA A 635 25.31 15.89 3.00
CA ALA A 635 25.47 14.47 3.31
C ALA A 635 25.71 14.28 4.82
N MET A 636 26.59 15.08 5.41
CA MET A 636 26.88 15.02 6.83
C MET A 636 25.68 15.39 7.69
N THR A 637 24.94 16.45 7.35
CA THR A 637 23.69 16.82 8.05
C THR A 637 22.68 15.69 8.02
N MET A 638 22.46 15.07 6.85
CA MET A 638 21.55 13.92 6.72
C MET A 638 22.01 12.75 7.61
N MET A 639 23.29 12.36 7.49
CA MET A 639 23.86 11.24 8.25
C MET A 639 23.83 11.48 9.77
N LEU A 640 24.10 12.71 10.23
CA LEU A 640 24.04 13.06 11.65
C LEU A 640 22.62 13.02 12.22
N VAL A 641 21.63 13.50 11.46
CA VAL A 641 20.22 13.39 11.87
C VAL A 641 19.81 11.91 11.97
N THR A 642 20.25 11.09 11.01
CA THR A 642 20.04 9.63 11.02
C THR A 642 20.81 8.92 12.12
N PHE A 643 21.93 9.49 12.58
CA PHE A 643 22.68 8.95 13.71
C PHE A 643 22.02 9.28 15.05
N ILE A 644 21.61 10.53 15.25
CA ILE A 644 21.19 11.03 16.57
C ILE A 644 19.78 10.55 16.94
N LEU A 645 18.82 10.63 16.02
CA LEU A 645 17.41 10.36 16.35
C LEU A 645 17.14 8.90 16.78
N PRO A 646 17.72 7.87 16.14
CA PRO A 646 17.50 6.48 16.56
C PRO A 646 18.33 6.06 17.78
N MET A 647 19.40 6.81 18.09
CA MET A 647 20.38 6.46 19.13
C MET A 647 19.76 6.03 20.47
N PRO A 648 18.75 6.73 21.04
CA PRO A 648 18.18 6.36 22.33
C PRO A 648 17.66 4.92 22.40
N PHE A 649 17.11 4.39 21.30
CA PHE A 649 16.67 3.00 21.24
C PHE A 649 17.87 2.05 21.16
N TYR A 650 18.79 2.29 20.22
CA TYR A 650 19.94 1.40 20.01
C TYR A 650 20.92 1.38 21.19
N ALA A 651 20.99 2.45 21.98
CA ALA A 651 21.81 2.56 23.18
C ALA A 651 21.13 2.09 24.47
N HIS A 652 19.94 1.51 24.38
CA HIS A 652 19.34 0.86 25.53
C HIS A 652 20.25 -0.28 26.03
N MET A 653 20.67 -0.23 27.30
CA MET A 653 21.71 -1.11 27.83
C MET A 653 21.36 -2.60 27.70
N GLN A 654 20.09 -2.94 27.87
CA GLN A 654 19.59 -4.32 27.77
C GLN A 654 19.60 -4.88 26.34
N LEU A 655 19.62 -4.03 25.31
CA LEU A 655 19.57 -4.46 23.92
C LEU A 655 20.96 -4.77 23.34
N GLY A 656 22.01 -4.11 23.85
CA GLY A 656 23.39 -4.31 23.36
C GLY A 656 23.62 -3.97 21.88
N LEU A 657 22.73 -3.20 21.23
CA LEU A 657 22.73 -3.04 19.77
C LEU A 657 23.69 -1.98 19.21
N VAL A 658 24.33 -1.15 20.04
CA VAL A 658 25.22 -0.05 19.58
C VAL A 658 26.42 -0.59 18.80
N PHE A 659 27.07 -1.60 19.34
CA PHE A 659 28.28 -2.22 18.78
C PHE A 659 27.99 -3.56 18.11
N ASP A 660 26.72 -3.93 18.01
CA ASP A 660 26.30 -5.14 17.31
C ASP A 660 26.37 -4.95 15.79
N ALA A 661 26.88 -5.97 15.10
CA ALA A 661 27.06 -5.99 13.65
C ALA A 661 25.74 -5.90 12.87
N SER A 662 24.68 -6.47 13.43
CA SER A 662 23.33 -6.40 12.87
C SER A 662 22.54 -5.17 13.35
N GLY A 663 23.11 -4.41 14.30
CA GLY A 663 22.53 -3.24 14.95
C GLY A 663 23.06 -1.92 14.39
N PHE A 664 23.54 -1.04 15.27
CA PHE A 664 23.90 0.35 14.94
C PHE A 664 25.34 0.52 14.45
N GLN A 665 26.18 -0.49 14.64
CA GLN A 665 27.61 -0.45 14.33
C GLN A 665 27.94 -0.01 12.89
N PRO A 666 27.22 -0.48 11.83
CA PRO A 666 27.49 -0.03 10.46
C PRO A 666 27.36 1.49 10.25
N MET A 667 26.54 2.16 11.08
CA MET A 667 26.34 3.60 10.97
C MET A 667 27.60 4.38 11.37
N PHE A 668 28.39 3.90 12.32
CA PHE A 668 29.68 4.50 12.67
C PHE A 668 30.64 4.49 11.48
N TYR A 669 30.69 3.36 10.74
CA TYR A 669 31.50 3.28 9.52
C TYR A 669 31.01 4.24 8.45
N ILE A 670 29.70 4.25 8.15
CA ILE A 670 29.14 5.14 7.12
C ILE A 670 29.43 6.61 7.45
N VAL A 671 29.17 7.05 8.69
CA VAL A 671 29.46 8.43 9.13
C VAL A 671 30.96 8.72 9.08
N GLY A 672 31.79 7.83 9.62
CA GLY A 672 33.24 7.97 9.65
C GLY A 672 33.87 8.07 8.27
N PHE A 673 33.51 7.17 7.35
CA PHE A 673 33.99 7.21 5.96
C PHE A 673 33.43 8.41 5.19
N THR A 674 32.18 8.82 5.42
CA THR A 674 31.61 10.04 4.83
C THR A 674 32.40 11.27 5.28
N PHE A 675 32.72 11.34 6.58
CA PHE A 675 33.52 12.42 7.16
C PHE A 675 34.93 12.43 6.57
N ALA A 676 35.63 11.30 6.59
CA ALA A 676 36.99 11.18 6.08
C ALA A 676 37.09 11.51 4.59
N ALA A 677 36.25 10.88 3.75
CA ALA A 677 36.27 11.09 2.30
C ALA A 677 35.88 12.53 1.93
N GLY A 678 34.86 13.08 2.58
CA GLY A 678 34.42 14.45 2.34
C GLY A 678 35.42 15.49 2.83
N TRP A 679 36.03 15.28 4.00
CA TRP A 679 37.09 16.14 4.52
C TRP A 679 38.28 16.21 3.57
N VAL A 680 38.77 15.06 3.10
CA VAL A 680 39.90 15.00 2.15
C VAL A 680 39.53 15.72 0.85
N ALA A 681 38.36 15.41 0.28
CA ALA A 681 37.95 16.00 -0.99
C ALA A 681 37.78 17.53 -0.94
N VAL A 682 37.24 18.06 0.16
CA VAL A 682 36.96 19.48 0.28
C VAL A 682 38.20 20.26 0.73
N SER A 683 39.01 19.70 1.63
CA SER A 683 40.23 20.33 2.13
C SER A 683 41.36 20.37 1.09
N PHE A 684 41.48 19.32 0.27
CA PHE A 684 42.48 19.24 -0.81
C PHE A 684 41.90 19.60 -2.19
N ARG A 685 40.72 20.22 -2.24
CA ARG A 685 40.02 20.62 -3.48
C ARG A 685 40.93 21.35 -4.48
N ASP A 686 41.77 22.26 -3.99
CA ASP A 686 42.62 23.10 -4.83
C ASP A 686 43.96 22.43 -5.21
N LYS A 687 44.21 21.19 -4.77
CA LYS A 687 45.41 20.39 -5.10
C LYS A 687 45.17 19.48 -6.32
N PRO A 688 46.24 18.96 -6.97
CA PRO A 688 46.10 18.01 -8.07
C PRO A 688 45.27 16.78 -7.66
N TRP A 689 44.32 16.38 -8.50
CA TRP A 689 43.39 15.28 -8.19
C TRP A 689 44.08 13.97 -7.80
N LEU A 690 45.23 13.66 -8.39
CA LEU A 690 46.00 12.46 -8.07
C LEU A 690 46.48 12.47 -6.62
N LEU A 691 46.93 13.62 -6.12
CA LEU A 691 47.34 13.78 -4.72
C LEU A 691 46.16 13.56 -3.78
N VAL A 692 44.97 14.07 -4.13
CA VAL A 692 43.75 13.88 -3.33
C VAL A 692 43.36 12.40 -3.25
N LEU A 693 43.43 11.68 -4.36
CA LEU A 693 43.17 10.24 -4.40
C LEU A 693 44.21 9.44 -3.63
N VAL A 694 45.50 9.76 -3.76
CA VAL A 694 46.58 9.11 -3.01
C VAL A 694 46.42 9.38 -1.51
N SER A 695 46.14 10.62 -1.10
CA SER A 695 45.91 10.95 0.31
C SER A 695 44.65 10.29 0.87
N GLY A 696 43.57 10.21 0.07
CA GLY A 696 42.33 9.53 0.45
C GLY A 696 42.53 8.02 0.55
N GLY A 697 43.27 7.43 -0.41
CA GLY A 697 43.64 6.02 -0.40
C GLY A 697 44.57 5.66 0.75
N ALA A 698 45.55 6.51 1.06
CA ALA A 698 46.42 6.34 2.23
C ALA A 698 45.62 6.40 3.54
N LEU A 699 44.72 7.38 3.70
CA LEU A 699 43.84 7.48 4.86
C LEU A 699 42.93 6.26 4.99
N ALA A 700 42.29 5.83 3.90
CA ALA A 700 41.48 4.62 3.87
C ALA A 700 42.31 3.38 4.20
N GLY A 701 43.53 3.26 3.66
CA GLY A 701 44.46 2.16 3.94
C GLY A 701 44.89 2.10 5.40
N VAL A 702 45.15 3.24 6.04
CA VAL A 702 45.43 3.31 7.48
C VAL A 702 44.23 2.88 8.31
N ILE A 703 43.02 3.36 7.99
CA ILE A 703 41.79 2.99 8.70
C ILE A 703 41.50 1.49 8.55
N LEU A 704 41.55 0.97 7.33
CA LEU A 704 41.30 -0.45 7.04
C LEU A 704 42.39 -1.35 7.62
N GLY A 705 43.65 -0.95 7.54
CA GLY A 705 44.77 -1.66 8.15
C GLY A 705 44.68 -1.71 9.67
N ALA A 706 44.22 -0.63 10.32
CA ALA A 706 43.95 -0.61 11.75
C ALA A 706 42.80 -1.56 12.13
N LEU A 707 41.69 -1.55 11.37
CA LEU A 707 40.57 -2.48 11.59
C LEU A 707 40.99 -3.94 11.43
N TRP A 708 41.79 -4.24 10.40
CA TRP A 708 42.35 -5.56 10.19
C TRP A 708 43.28 -6.00 11.34
N LEU A 709 44.18 -5.12 11.77
CA LEU A 709 45.11 -5.41 12.87
C LEU A 709 44.35 -5.67 14.19
N ILE A 710 43.32 -4.87 14.47
CA ILE A 710 42.47 -5.02 15.66
C ILE A 710 41.71 -6.37 15.63
N GLN A 711 41.26 -6.81 14.46
CA GLN A 711 40.65 -8.13 14.30
C GLN A 711 41.69 -9.25 14.44
N PHE A 712 42.89 -9.09 13.85
CA PHE A 712 43.96 -10.08 13.94
C PHE A 712 44.40 -10.35 15.38
N ILE A 713 44.39 -9.34 16.25
CA ILE A 713 44.70 -9.48 17.68
C ILE A 713 43.51 -9.93 18.54
N GLY A 714 42.37 -10.27 17.92
CA GLY A 714 41.19 -10.83 18.59
C GLY A 714 40.39 -9.84 19.45
N LEU A 715 40.67 -8.53 19.35
CA LEU A 715 39.98 -7.53 20.17
C LEU A 715 38.60 -7.13 19.61
N TYR A 716 38.46 -7.05 18.28
CA TYR A 716 37.21 -6.61 17.66
C TYR A 716 37.12 -6.99 16.17
N ASN A 717 36.00 -7.61 15.77
CA ASN A 717 35.75 -8.11 14.41
C ASN A 717 35.28 -7.03 13.42
N GLY A 718 35.86 -5.84 13.49
CA GLY A 718 35.42 -4.70 12.70
C GLY A 718 35.63 -4.86 11.19
N TRP A 719 36.63 -5.65 10.80
CA TRP A 719 36.93 -5.93 9.41
C TRP A 719 35.87 -6.86 8.78
N ASP A 720 35.51 -7.95 9.46
CA ASP A 720 34.46 -8.85 8.99
C ASP A 720 33.12 -8.13 8.90
N VAL A 721 32.75 -7.30 9.87
CA VAL A 721 31.49 -6.53 9.82
C VAL A 721 31.42 -5.66 8.56
N LEU A 722 32.52 -5.00 8.18
CA LEU A 722 32.57 -4.11 7.02
C LEU A 722 32.48 -4.86 5.69
N PHE A 723 33.15 -6.01 5.55
CA PHE A 723 33.22 -6.75 4.28
C PHE A 723 32.14 -7.82 4.13
N THR A 724 31.59 -8.33 5.23
CA THR A 724 30.42 -9.23 5.24
C THR A 724 29.10 -8.47 5.29
N GLY A 725 29.14 -7.13 5.46
CA GLY A 725 27.95 -6.29 5.59
C GLY A 725 27.15 -6.61 6.85
N GLY A 726 27.80 -6.94 7.96
CA GLY A 726 27.16 -7.38 9.20
C GLY A 726 26.43 -8.72 9.04
N TYR A 727 27.09 -9.71 8.43
CA TYR A 727 26.57 -11.05 8.09
C TYR A 727 25.55 -11.13 6.95
N TYR A 728 25.12 -10.01 6.35
CA TYR A 728 24.19 -10.03 5.22
C TYR A 728 24.78 -10.57 3.90
N LEU A 729 26.11 -10.59 3.77
CA LEU A 729 26.83 -11.07 2.58
C LEU A 729 27.64 -12.35 2.82
N SER A 730 27.78 -12.78 4.08
CA SER A 730 28.45 -14.04 4.45
C SER A 730 27.43 -15.11 4.81
N LYS A 731 27.49 -16.24 4.11
CA LYS A 731 26.60 -17.38 4.37
C LYS A 731 27.07 -18.12 5.62
N ASN A 732 26.30 -18.05 6.70
CA ASN A 732 26.42 -18.95 7.85
C ASN A 732 25.47 -20.14 7.67
N LYS A 733 25.73 -21.29 8.32
CA LYS A 733 24.91 -22.51 8.18
C LYS A 733 23.41 -22.27 8.45
N ILE A 734 23.08 -21.39 9.41
CA ILE A 734 21.68 -20.99 9.72
C ILE A 734 21.12 -20.05 8.64
N PHE A 735 21.97 -19.20 8.04
CA PHE A 735 21.54 -18.33 6.93
C PHE A 735 21.19 -19.14 5.67
N ASP A 736 21.76 -20.34 5.51
CA ASP A 736 21.42 -21.25 4.42
C ASP A 736 20.07 -21.96 4.59
N THR A 737 19.50 -22.02 5.80
CA THR A 737 18.15 -22.57 6.02
C THR A 737 17.03 -21.55 5.76
N ILE A 738 17.36 -20.27 5.59
CA ILE A 738 16.37 -19.20 5.34
C ILE A 738 16.10 -19.10 3.84
N ALA A 739 14.88 -19.43 3.41
CA ALA A 739 14.49 -19.41 2.00
C ALA A 739 14.70 -18.03 1.34
N GLU A 740 14.33 -16.94 2.02
CA GLU A 740 14.41 -15.57 1.49
C GLU A 740 15.84 -15.01 1.41
N ALA A 741 16.76 -15.61 2.14
CA ALA A 741 18.18 -15.23 2.14
C ALA A 741 18.92 -15.80 0.93
N GLN A 742 18.34 -16.80 0.26
CA GLN A 742 18.91 -17.41 -0.93
C GLN A 742 18.61 -16.61 -2.20
N ALA A 743 19.42 -16.87 -3.23
CA ALA A 743 19.23 -16.25 -4.52
C ALA A 743 17.89 -16.71 -5.11
N PRO A 744 16.99 -15.77 -5.47
CA PRO A 744 15.68 -16.11 -5.99
C PRO A 744 15.84 -16.75 -7.38
N SER A 745 14.87 -17.58 -7.75
CA SER A 745 14.79 -18.08 -9.12
C SER A 745 14.72 -16.89 -10.09
N ARG A 746 15.37 -17.02 -11.25
CA ARG A 746 15.46 -15.89 -12.19
C ARG A 746 14.09 -15.52 -12.74
N ALA A 747 13.22 -16.52 -12.92
CA ALA A 747 11.83 -16.32 -13.26
C ALA A 747 11.10 -15.47 -12.22
N MET A 748 11.20 -15.82 -10.93
CA MET A 748 10.58 -15.06 -9.84
C MET A 748 11.12 -13.63 -9.79
N LEU A 749 12.43 -13.43 -9.85
CA LEU A 749 13.05 -12.09 -9.82
C LEU A 749 12.51 -11.16 -10.91
N PHE A 750 12.48 -11.62 -12.17
CA PHE A 750 11.98 -10.80 -13.27
C PHE A 750 10.46 -10.64 -13.21
N ALA A 751 9.73 -11.67 -12.78
CA ALA A 751 8.27 -11.61 -12.66
C ALA A 751 7.83 -10.65 -11.53
N SER A 752 8.55 -10.58 -10.41
CA SER A 752 8.31 -9.65 -9.31
C SER A 752 8.39 -8.16 -9.71
N PHE A 753 9.18 -7.83 -10.73
CA PHE A 753 9.30 -6.46 -11.26
C PHE A 753 8.48 -6.22 -12.53
N GLY A 754 8.04 -7.29 -13.20
CA GLY A 754 7.70 -7.27 -14.61
C GLY A 754 8.95 -7.33 -15.50
N PRO A 755 9.18 -8.40 -16.29
CA PRO A 755 10.42 -8.63 -17.04
C PRO A 755 10.82 -7.46 -17.95
N ILE A 756 9.86 -6.91 -18.70
CA ILE A 756 10.13 -5.77 -19.60
C ILE A 756 10.51 -4.52 -18.80
N VAL A 757 9.88 -4.30 -17.65
CA VAL A 757 10.16 -3.15 -16.78
C VAL A 757 11.52 -3.27 -16.10
N ALA A 758 11.88 -4.45 -15.62
CA ALA A 758 13.21 -4.71 -15.06
C ALA A 758 14.32 -4.42 -16.07
N LEU A 759 14.19 -4.93 -17.30
CA LEU A 759 15.15 -4.68 -18.37
C LEU A 759 15.19 -3.18 -18.76
N ALA A 760 14.02 -2.54 -18.87
CA ALA A 760 13.91 -1.12 -19.15
C ALA A 760 14.56 -0.27 -18.05
N ALA A 761 14.41 -0.64 -16.79
CA ALA A 761 15.01 0.04 -15.65
C ALA A 761 16.54 -0.09 -15.62
N LEU A 762 17.08 -1.28 -15.89
CA LEU A 762 18.52 -1.50 -15.99
C LEU A 762 19.13 -0.71 -17.13
N PHE A 763 18.49 -0.70 -18.30
CA PHE A 763 18.91 0.12 -19.44
C PHE A 763 18.94 1.61 -19.10
N ALA A 764 17.89 2.13 -18.45
CA ALA A 764 17.89 3.49 -17.92
C ALA A 764 18.98 3.73 -16.89
N GLY A 765 19.29 2.73 -16.05
CA GLY A 765 20.39 2.78 -15.07
C GLY A 765 21.73 3.03 -15.74
N PHE A 766 22.08 2.29 -16.78
CA PHE A 766 23.31 2.50 -17.56
C PHE A 766 23.33 3.85 -18.28
N ILE A 767 22.20 4.26 -18.86
CA ILE A 767 22.09 5.59 -19.48
C ILE A 767 22.28 6.70 -18.44
N ALA A 768 21.63 6.59 -17.28
CA ALA A 768 21.75 7.56 -16.19
C ALA A 768 23.18 7.59 -15.64
N LEU A 769 23.84 6.44 -15.52
CA LEU A 769 25.24 6.35 -15.13
C LEU A 769 26.12 7.10 -16.13
N TRP A 770 25.98 6.81 -17.43
CA TRP A 770 26.70 7.49 -18.49
C TRP A 770 26.46 8.99 -18.48
N GLN A 771 25.20 9.42 -18.28
CA GLN A 771 24.84 10.83 -18.21
C GLN A 771 25.32 11.51 -16.91
N GLY A 772 25.36 10.81 -15.79
CA GLY A 772 25.99 11.31 -14.55
C GLY A 772 27.49 11.53 -14.73
N LEU A 773 28.17 10.55 -15.34
CA LEU A 773 29.60 10.58 -15.65
C LEU A 773 29.98 11.58 -16.76
N SER A 774 29.08 11.88 -17.69
CA SER A 774 29.37 12.73 -18.86
C SER A 774 28.72 14.12 -18.83
N ARG A 775 27.46 14.22 -18.39
CA ARG A 775 26.57 15.40 -18.57
C ARG A 775 26.28 16.20 -17.29
N ARG A 776 27.09 16.04 -16.25
CA ARG A 776 27.04 16.88 -15.01
C ARG A 776 25.71 16.83 -14.25
N ASP A 777 25.01 15.69 -14.27
CA ASP A 777 23.75 15.53 -13.53
C ASP A 777 23.94 14.59 -12.33
N SER A 778 24.20 15.20 -11.16
CA SER A 778 24.43 14.47 -9.90
C SER A 778 23.21 13.67 -9.45
N SER A 779 21.99 14.13 -9.77
CA SER A 779 20.77 13.39 -9.44
C SER A 779 20.65 12.11 -10.26
N ARG A 780 21.05 12.13 -11.54
CA ARG A 780 21.10 10.91 -12.38
C ARG A 780 22.14 9.91 -11.90
N LEU A 781 23.27 10.38 -11.39
CA LEU A 781 24.28 9.50 -10.82
C LEU A 781 23.74 8.74 -9.59
N VAL A 782 23.08 9.45 -8.66
CA VAL A 782 22.47 8.83 -7.47
C VAL A 782 21.42 7.79 -7.88
N LEU A 783 20.52 8.14 -8.81
CA LEU A 783 19.51 7.20 -9.31
C LEU A 783 20.13 5.97 -9.99
N ALA A 784 21.21 6.16 -10.76
CA ALA A 784 21.93 5.07 -11.41
C ALA A 784 22.58 4.12 -10.40
N ILE A 785 23.25 4.66 -9.38
CA ILE A 785 23.87 3.85 -8.33
C ILE A 785 22.79 3.11 -7.53
N TRP A 786 21.67 3.78 -7.24
CA TRP A 786 20.54 3.14 -6.56
C TRP A 786 20.01 1.92 -7.33
N ILE A 787 19.68 2.05 -8.61
CA ILE A 787 19.15 0.92 -9.39
C ILE A 787 20.18 -0.20 -9.58
N LEU A 788 21.46 0.13 -9.80
CA LEU A 788 22.49 -0.88 -10.04
C LEU A 788 22.82 -1.67 -8.77
N VAL A 789 22.99 -0.99 -7.63
CA VAL A 789 23.27 -1.65 -6.35
C VAL A 789 22.05 -2.45 -5.89
N ALA A 790 20.85 -1.86 -5.94
CA ALA A 790 19.62 -2.57 -5.58
C ALA A 790 19.39 -3.81 -6.47
N GLY A 791 19.65 -3.69 -7.77
CA GLY A 791 19.54 -4.81 -8.71
C GLY A 791 20.52 -5.94 -8.40
N VAL A 792 21.78 -5.64 -8.06
CA VAL A 792 22.77 -6.66 -7.66
C VAL A 792 22.38 -7.33 -6.35
N MET A 793 21.83 -6.59 -5.40
CA MET A 793 21.38 -7.15 -4.11
C MET A 793 20.17 -8.06 -4.28
N ALA A 794 19.14 -7.62 -5.03
CA ALA A 794 17.98 -8.46 -5.36
C ALA A 794 18.36 -9.71 -6.19
N TRP A 795 19.43 -9.63 -6.99
CA TRP A 795 19.95 -10.79 -7.71
C TRP A 795 20.57 -11.85 -6.78
N ARG A 796 21.12 -11.42 -5.63
CA ARG A 796 21.82 -12.27 -4.66
C ARG A 796 20.91 -12.85 -3.59
N ALA A 797 19.88 -12.13 -3.15
CA ALA A 797 18.94 -12.61 -2.12
C ALA A 797 17.51 -12.13 -2.38
N GLY A 798 16.54 -13.04 -2.17
CA GLY A 798 15.11 -12.80 -2.41
C GLY A 798 14.54 -11.66 -1.57
N ARG A 799 14.97 -11.53 -0.32
CA ARG A 799 14.54 -10.45 0.60
C ARG A 799 14.78 -9.03 0.08
N PHE A 800 15.71 -8.82 -0.85
CA PHE A 800 16.01 -7.50 -1.41
C PHE A 800 15.21 -7.17 -2.67
N ILE A 801 14.39 -8.11 -3.18
CA ILE A 801 13.50 -7.84 -4.33
C ILE A 801 12.59 -6.67 -4.00
N PHE A 802 11.93 -6.72 -2.84
CA PHE A 802 11.04 -5.67 -2.36
C PHE A 802 11.75 -4.30 -2.31
N ASN A 803 12.98 -4.25 -1.79
CA ASN A 803 13.79 -3.02 -1.69
C ASN A 803 14.23 -2.45 -3.04
N ALA A 804 14.25 -3.26 -4.11
CA ALA A 804 14.60 -2.83 -5.46
C ALA A 804 13.39 -2.36 -6.27
N THR A 805 12.15 -2.58 -5.80
CA THR A 805 10.93 -2.13 -6.49
C THR A 805 10.87 -0.61 -6.73
N PRO A 806 11.27 0.27 -5.78
CA PRO A 806 11.16 1.72 -5.99
C PRO A 806 12.03 2.27 -7.14
N PRO A 807 13.37 2.00 -7.21
CA PRO A 807 14.19 2.48 -8.31
C PRO A 807 13.80 1.82 -9.65
N VAL A 808 13.35 0.56 -9.64
CA VAL A 808 12.87 -0.12 -10.86
C VAL A 808 11.66 0.59 -11.44
N ALA A 809 10.68 0.96 -10.61
CA ALA A 809 9.49 1.69 -11.07
C ALA A 809 9.83 3.05 -11.68
N VAL A 810 10.70 3.84 -11.05
CA VAL A 810 11.10 5.18 -11.54
C VAL A 810 11.87 5.06 -12.86
N MET A 811 12.88 4.20 -12.90
CA MET A 811 13.79 4.08 -14.04
C MET A 811 13.11 3.39 -15.24
N GLY A 812 12.28 2.38 -14.98
CA GLY A 812 11.44 1.74 -16.00
C GLY A 812 10.43 2.70 -16.62
N ALA A 813 9.75 3.51 -15.81
CA ALA A 813 8.85 4.56 -16.30
C ALA A 813 9.58 5.59 -17.18
N TRP A 814 10.80 5.99 -16.79
CA TRP A 814 11.58 6.93 -17.58
C TRP A 814 11.95 6.37 -18.94
N THR A 815 12.35 5.10 -19.01
CA THR A 815 12.63 4.41 -20.27
C THR A 815 11.42 4.41 -21.19
N PHE A 816 10.22 4.09 -20.70
CA PHE A 816 9.01 4.12 -21.54
C PHE A 816 8.69 5.51 -22.09
N VAL A 817 8.86 6.55 -21.27
CA VAL A 817 8.64 7.93 -21.72
C VAL A 817 9.67 8.34 -22.78
N ILE A 818 10.94 7.96 -22.60
CA ILE A 818 11.98 8.20 -23.61
C ILE A 818 11.68 7.43 -24.90
N MET A 819 11.34 6.14 -24.80
CA MET A 819 10.99 5.32 -25.97
C MET A 819 9.86 5.96 -26.77
N TRP A 820 8.81 6.43 -26.10
CA TRP A 820 7.70 7.15 -26.74
C TRP A 820 8.15 8.42 -27.47
N GLN A 821 9.07 9.18 -26.89
CA GLN A 821 9.63 10.37 -27.51
C GLN A 821 10.51 10.03 -28.72
N TRP A 822 11.38 9.03 -28.60
CA TRP A 822 12.30 8.61 -29.67
C TRP A 822 11.59 8.11 -30.92
N VAL A 823 10.48 7.39 -30.78
CA VAL A 823 9.68 6.94 -31.94
C VAL A 823 8.81 8.03 -32.56
N GLY A 824 8.87 9.26 -32.05
CA GLY A 824 8.10 10.39 -32.55
C GLY A 824 6.64 10.40 -32.09
N GLY A 825 6.30 9.72 -30.99
CA GLY A 825 4.93 9.64 -30.46
C GLY A 825 4.32 11.02 -30.13
N THR A 826 5.15 11.99 -29.72
CA THR A 826 4.75 13.38 -29.49
C THR A 826 4.36 14.13 -30.78
N ASP A 827 4.95 13.75 -31.91
CA ASP A 827 4.71 14.37 -33.20
C ASP A 827 3.70 13.59 -34.05
N PHE A 828 3.45 12.33 -33.73
CA PHE A 828 2.43 11.50 -34.34
C PHE A 828 1.07 12.20 -34.37
N ALA A 829 0.62 12.72 -33.22
CA ALA A 829 -0.67 13.41 -33.11
C ALA A 829 -0.72 14.73 -33.91
N LYS A 830 0.41 15.38 -34.15
CA LYS A 830 0.50 16.59 -34.97
C LYS A 830 0.49 16.23 -36.46
N ALA A 831 1.28 15.23 -36.85
CA ALA A 831 1.34 14.73 -38.22
C ALA A 831 -0.01 14.16 -38.67
N TRP A 832 -0.66 13.36 -37.82
CA TRP A 832 -1.99 12.82 -38.04
C TRP A 832 -3.02 13.93 -38.32
N ARG A 833 -2.99 15.01 -37.55
CA ARG A 833 -3.86 16.18 -37.76
C ARG A 833 -3.58 16.91 -39.07
N ARG A 834 -2.31 17.02 -39.49
CA ARG A 834 -1.91 17.70 -40.74
C ARG A 834 -2.35 16.95 -42.00
N VAL A 835 -2.41 15.62 -41.97
CA VAL A 835 -2.83 14.79 -43.12
C VAL A 835 -4.34 14.88 -43.38
N GLY A 836 -5.12 15.35 -42.40
CA GLY A 836 -6.55 15.63 -42.54
C GLY A 836 -7.44 14.63 -41.81
N ILE A 837 -8.34 15.16 -40.97
CA ILE A 837 -9.23 14.39 -40.06
C ILE A 837 -10.73 14.71 -40.26
N GLY A 838 -11.08 15.38 -41.37
CA GLY A 838 -12.41 15.92 -41.62
C GLY A 838 -13.52 14.88 -41.79
N SER A 839 -13.24 13.74 -42.43
CA SER A 839 -14.21 12.65 -42.67
C SER A 839 -13.71 11.29 -42.15
N PRO A 840 -14.59 10.29 -41.93
CA PRO A 840 -14.18 8.95 -41.49
C PRO A 840 -13.13 8.29 -42.41
N ARG A 841 -13.30 8.38 -43.73
CA ARG A 841 -12.33 7.88 -44.72
C ARG A 841 -10.99 8.62 -44.63
N ALA A 842 -11.01 9.95 -44.44
CA ALA A 842 -9.81 10.74 -44.24
C ALA A 842 -9.09 10.36 -42.94
N ARG A 843 -9.83 10.09 -41.85
CA ARG A 843 -9.26 9.63 -40.57
C ARG A 843 -8.60 8.26 -40.69
N PHE A 844 -9.23 7.31 -41.38
CA PHE A 844 -8.62 6.00 -41.61
C PHE A 844 -7.35 6.13 -42.45
N SER A 845 -7.45 6.78 -43.62
CA SER A 845 -6.29 6.98 -44.51
C SER A 845 -5.16 7.78 -43.85
N SER A 846 -5.46 8.83 -43.11
CA SER A 846 -4.46 9.63 -42.38
C SER A 846 -3.80 8.84 -41.26
N THR A 847 -4.54 7.98 -40.56
CA THR A 847 -3.98 7.09 -39.53
C THR A 847 -3.00 6.12 -40.16
N THR A 848 -3.39 5.44 -41.25
CA THR A 848 -2.52 4.51 -41.97
C THR A 848 -1.28 5.20 -42.54
N LYS A 849 -1.43 6.36 -43.19
CA LYS A 849 -0.30 7.15 -43.72
C LYS A 849 0.65 7.63 -42.61
N THR A 850 0.11 8.06 -41.48
CA THR A 850 0.92 8.53 -40.34
C THR A 850 1.61 7.37 -39.62
N ALA A 851 0.93 6.23 -39.45
CA ALA A 851 1.51 5.00 -38.91
C ALA A 851 2.66 4.48 -39.77
N ARG A 852 2.53 4.51 -41.10
CA ARG A 852 3.63 4.18 -42.03
C ARG A 852 4.81 5.15 -41.94
N LYS A 853 4.55 6.43 -41.65
CA LYS A 853 5.60 7.45 -41.44
C LYS A 853 6.32 7.28 -40.10
N TYR A 854 5.63 6.80 -39.07
CA TYR A 854 6.16 6.57 -37.73
C TYR A 854 5.91 5.12 -37.28
N PRO A 855 6.54 4.12 -37.94
CA PRO A 855 6.26 2.71 -37.68
C PRO A 855 6.60 2.31 -36.23
N GLY A 856 7.61 2.95 -35.63
CA GLY A 856 8.01 2.72 -34.24
C GLY A 856 6.91 3.05 -33.22
N VAL A 857 5.96 3.94 -33.52
CA VAL A 857 4.84 4.25 -32.61
C VAL A 857 3.95 3.03 -32.40
N VAL A 858 3.67 2.27 -33.47
CA VAL A 858 2.83 1.07 -33.37
C VAL A 858 3.54 -0.02 -32.56
N ALA A 859 4.83 -0.23 -32.81
CA ALA A 859 5.63 -1.19 -32.05
C ALA A 859 5.68 -0.86 -30.55
N VAL A 860 5.92 0.42 -30.19
CA VAL A 860 5.96 0.86 -28.79
C VAL A 860 4.59 0.75 -28.13
N LEU A 861 3.48 1.02 -28.84
CA LEU A 861 2.13 0.79 -28.30
C LEU A 861 1.87 -0.68 -27.98
N MET A 862 2.33 -1.61 -28.83
CA MET A 862 2.25 -3.05 -28.53
C MET A 862 3.06 -3.41 -27.29
N ILE A 863 4.28 -2.86 -27.15
CA ILE A 863 5.10 -3.04 -25.94
C ILE A 863 4.36 -2.51 -24.70
N PHE A 864 3.77 -1.32 -24.77
CA PHE A 864 3.01 -0.75 -23.65
C PHE A 864 1.78 -1.58 -23.30
N MET A 865 1.11 -2.16 -24.30
CA MET A 865 -0.02 -3.07 -24.06
C MET A 865 0.45 -4.36 -23.37
N LEU A 866 1.57 -4.95 -23.80
CA LEU A 866 2.15 -6.13 -23.16
C LEU A 866 2.58 -5.85 -21.71
N VAL A 867 3.27 -4.73 -21.49
CA VAL A 867 3.69 -4.28 -20.15
C VAL A 867 2.48 -4.05 -19.27
N GLY A 868 1.47 -3.33 -19.78
CA GLY A 868 0.25 -3.02 -19.06
C GLY A 868 -0.54 -4.26 -18.70
N ALA A 869 -0.75 -5.18 -19.66
CA ALA A 869 -1.43 -6.45 -19.41
C ALA A 869 -0.69 -7.26 -18.34
N GLN A 870 0.63 -7.44 -18.49
CA GLN A 870 1.42 -8.21 -17.53
C GLN A 870 1.45 -7.60 -16.13
N HIS A 871 1.66 -6.29 -16.01
CA HIS A 871 1.69 -5.62 -14.70
C HIS A 871 0.33 -5.65 -14.02
N VAL A 872 -0.74 -5.48 -14.78
CA VAL A 872 -2.09 -5.58 -14.22
C VAL A 872 -2.35 -7.01 -13.75
N THR A 873 -2.10 -8.02 -14.57
CA THR A 873 -2.32 -9.42 -14.20
C THR A 873 -1.51 -9.81 -12.96
N TYR A 874 -0.18 -9.62 -12.97
CA TYR A 874 0.65 -10.01 -11.83
C TYR A 874 0.42 -9.14 -10.59
N GLY A 875 0.11 -7.85 -10.77
CA GLY A 875 -0.19 -6.95 -9.68
C GLY A 875 -1.51 -7.30 -8.98
N LEU A 876 -2.53 -7.68 -9.74
CA LEU A 876 -3.80 -8.21 -9.19
C LEU A 876 -3.55 -9.53 -8.47
N ASP A 877 -2.83 -10.44 -9.12
CA ASP A 877 -2.49 -11.76 -8.55
C ASP A 877 -1.80 -11.64 -7.19
N SER A 878 -0.81 -10.74 -7.08
CA SER A 878 -0.09 -10.51 -5.82
C SER A 878 -0.94 -9.93 -4.68
N GLY A 879 -2.13 -9.41 -4.97
CA GLY A 879 -3.09 -8.96 -3.96
C GLY A 879 -4.07 -10.05 -3.54
N ILE A 880 -4.17 -11.16 -4.28
CA ILE A 880 -5.07 -12.27 -3.99
C ILE A 880 -4.33 -13.29 -3.11
N PRO A 881 -4.89 -13.71 -1.96
CA PRO A 881 -4.22 -14.69 -1.11
C PRO A 881 -3.99 -16.03 -1.83
N GLN A 882 -2.84 -16.65 -1.59
CA GLN A 882 -2.50 -17.91 -2.25
C GLN A 882 -3.47 -19.04 -1.85
N GLY A 883 -4.05 -19.73 -2.85
CA GLY A 883 -5.01 -20.82 -2.64
C GLY A 883 -6.46 -20.37 -2.45
N ASN A 884 -6.73 -19.08 -2.54
CA ASN A 884 -8.09 -18.51 -2.45
C ASN A 884 -8.87 -18.72 -3.76
N SER A 885 -10.16 -19.08 -3.65
CA SER A 885 -11.07 -19.28 -4.80
C SER A 885 -11.26 -18.04 -5.68
N LYS A 886 -11.12 -16.83 -5.11
CA LYS A 886 -11.23 -15.58 -5.87
C LYS A 886 -10.16 -15.45 -6.96
N ALA A 887 -9.03 -16.17 -6.86
CA ALA A 887 -8.05 -16.26 -7.95
C ALA A 887 -8.67 -16.89 -9.21
N LYS A 888 -9.44 -17.97 -9.05
CA LYS A 888 -10.17 -18.63 -10.14
C LYS A 888 -11.21 -17.70 -10.75
N ASP A 889 -11.93 -16.93 -9.94
CA ASP A 889 -12.95 -15.99 -10.43
C ASP A 889 -12.34 -14.91 -11.33
N VAL A 890 -11.23 -14.31 -10.89
CA VAL A 890 -10.51 -13.30 -11.69
C VAL A 890 -9.93 -13.93 -12.96
N ASP A 891 -9.34 -15.13 -12.85
CA ASP A 891 -8.77 -15.85 -13.99
C ASP A 891 -9.83 -16.23 -15.04
N SER A 892 -11.00 -16.70 -14.59
CA SER A 892 -12.17 -16.99 -15.41
C SER A 892 -12.67 -15.74 -16.15
N ASN A 893 -12.74 -14.61 -15.44
CA ASN A 893 -13.09 -13.34 -16.06
C ASN A 893 -12.09 -12.92 -17.14
N ILE A 894 -10.78 -13.11 -16.91
CA ILE A 894 -9.74 -12.84 -17.92
C ILE A 894 -9.86 -13.78 -19.11
N TYR A 895 -10.11 -15.07 -18.86
CA TYR A 895 -10.40 -16.04 -19.91
C TYR A 895 -11.59 -15.57 -20.76
N ASN A 896 -12.68 -15.11 -20.15
CA ASN A 896 -13.91 -14.67 -20.83
C ASN A 896 -13.79 -13.31 -21.54
N ILE A 897 -12.71 -12.53 -21.36
CA ILE A 897 -12.48 -11.30 -22.15
C ILE A 897 -12.41 -11.60 -23.64
N THR A 898 -11.85 -12.75 -24.01
CA THR A 898 -11.64 -13.09 -25.42
C THR A 898 -12.88 -13.77 -26.00
N PRO A 899 -13.41 -13.31 -27.16
CA PRO A 899 -14.62 -13.87 -27.74
C PRO A 899 -14.51 -15.39 -27.99
N ASN A 900 -15.54 -16.13 -27.60
CA ASN A 900 -15.60 -17.59 -27.76
C ASN A 900 -15.43 -18.06 -29.22
N ILE A 901 -15.76 -17.22 -30.20
CA ILE A 901 -15.55 -17.54 -31.64
C ILE A 901 -14.08 -17.77 -31.98
N LEU A 902 -13.15 -17.13 -31.27
CA LEU A 902 -11.71 -17.28 -31.50
C LEU A 902 -11.13 -18.58 -30.90
N ARG A 903 -11.93 -19.28 -30.08
CA ARG A 903 -11.64 -20.56 -29.42
C ARG A 903 -12.54 -21.70 -29.92
N ALA A 904 -13.40 -21.45 -30.91
CA ALA A 904 -14.35 -22.44 -31.39
C ALA A 904 -13.60 -23.63 -32.01
N GLN A 905 -14.02 -24.85 -31.68
CA GLN A 905 -13.39 -26.08 -32.19
C GLN A 905 -13.62 -26.26 -33.70
N ASP A 906 -14.81 -25.88 -34.20
CA ASP A 906 -15.18 -25.88 -35.62
C ASP A 906 -15.64 -24.48 -36.08
N PRO A 907 -14.72 -23.56 -36.37
CA PRO A 907 -15.06 -22.18 -36.74
C PRO A 907 -15.58 -22.09 -38.18
N ILE A 908 -16.64 -21.32 -38.40
CA ILE A 908 -17.03 -20.88 -39.75
C ILE A 908 -15.88 -20.02 -40.33
N PHE A 909 -15.43 -20.33 -41.54
CA PHE A 909 -14.29 -19.71 -42.23
C PHE A 909 -12.87 -20.04 -41.69
N GLY A 910 -12.72 -20.92 -40.69
CA GLY A 910 -11.39 -21.32 -40.18
C GLY A 910 -10.77 -20.36 -39.14
N TRP A 911 -11.55 -19.45 -38.54
CA TRP A 911 -11.05 -18.38 -37.66
C TRP A 911 -10.96 -18.79 -36.17
N SER A 912 -10.27 -19.89 -35.87
CA SER A 912 -9.93 -20.28 -34.49
C SER A 912 -8.41 -20.41 -34.39
N PHE A 913 -7.80 -19.60 -33.53
CA PHE A 913 -6.35 -19.56 -33.32
C PHE A 913 -5.96 -19.54 -31.84
N LEU A 914 -6.96 -19.65 -30.96
CA LEU A 914 -6.76 -19.77 -29.51
C LEU A 914 -7.18 -21.17 -29.06
N ASP A 915 -6.63 -21.58 -27.92
CA ASP A 915 -6.88 -22.89 -27.34
C ASP A 915 -8.39 -23.11 -27.09
N SER A 916 -8.92 -24.21 -27.62
CA SER A 916 -10.34 -24.59 -27.49
C SER A 916 -10.62 -25.45 -26.25
N THR A 917 -9.60 -25.75 -25.44
CA THR A 917 -9.78 -26.48 -24.18
C THR A 917 -10.69 -25.72 -23.23
N GLN A 918 -11.63 -26.43 -22.63
CA GLN A 918 -12.55 -25.83 -21.67
C GLN A 918 -11.78 -25.40 -20.42
N TYR A 919 -11.96 -24.13 -20.03
CA TYR A 919 -11.38 -23.60 -18.81
C TYR A 919 -12.14 -24.12 -17.58
N ASN A 920 -11.54 -25.07 -16.83
CA ASN A 920 -12.12 -25.62 -15.61
C ASN A 920 -11.07 -26.01 -14.55
N PRO A 921 -10.22 -25.08 -14.06
CA PRO A 921 -9.31 -25.39 -12.96
C PRO A 921 -10.06 -25.51 -11.62
N PRO A 922 -9.47 -26.20 -10.62
CA PRO A 922 -10.00 -26.27 -9.26
C PRO A 922 -10.02 -24.89 -8.61
N GLY A 923 -10.88 -24.70 -7.61
CA GLY A 923 -11.00 -23.42 -6.90
C GLY A 923 -9.69 -22.95 -6.25
N SER A 924 -8.85 -23.86 -5.77
CA SER A 924 -7.57 -23.51 -5.13
C SER A 924 -6.48 -23.08 -6.11
N CYS A 925 -6.66 -23.33 -7.42
CA CYS A 925 -5.64 -23.09 -8.45
C CYS A 925 -4.24 -23.64 -8.10
N ARG A 926 -4.15 -24.74 -7.35
CA ARG A 926 -2.89 -25.38 -6.94
C ARG A 926 -2.52 -26.52 -7.89
N GLY A 927 -1.42 -26.34 -8.61
CA GLY A 927 -0.81 -27.38 -9.44
C GLY A 927 0.07 -26.79 -10.55
N SER A 928 0.62 -27.65 -11.40
CA SER A 928 1.48 -27.26 -12.53
C SER A 928 0.89 -27.62 -13.90
N ALA A 929 -0.23 -28.35 -13.92
CA ALA A 929 -0.96 -28.70 -15.14
C ALA A 929 -2.17 -27.78 -15.35
N LYS A 930 -2.57 -27.56 -16.61
CA LYS A 930 -3.70 -26.71 -17.02
C LYS A 930 -5.04 -27.05 -16.35
N GLU A 931 -5.22 -28.31 -15.95
CA GLU A 931 -6.42 -28.81 -15.28
C GLU A 931 -6.41 -28.51 -13.77
N SER A 932 -5.23 -28.22 -13.21
CA SER A 932 -5.00 -28.04 -11.76
C SER A 932 -4.63 -26.61 -11.38
N SER A 933 -4.15 -25.80 -12.33
CA SER A 933 -3.72 -24.42 -12.11
C SER A 933 -4.58 -23.43 -12.88
N CYS A 934 -4.77 -22.24 -12.29
CA CYS A 934 -5.21 -21.06 -13.03
C CYS A 934 -4.24 -20.80 -14.21
N TRP A 935 -4.73 -20.20 -15.29
CA TRP A 935 -3.92 -19.99 -16.50
C TRP A 935 -3.14 -18.67 -16.47
N TYR A 936 -3.65 -17.67 -15.76
CA TYR A 936 -3.11 -16.31 -15.67
C TYR A 936 -2.84 -15.84 -14.24
N MET A 937 -3.46 -16.46 -13.23
CA MET A 937 -3.39 -16.18 -11.78
C MET A 937 -2.75 -17.34 -11.00
N GLY A 938 -2.51 -17.15 -9.71
CA GLY A 938 -2.02 -18.14 -8.74
C GLY A 938 -0.50 -18.20 -8.56
N ALA A 939 0.25 -17.23 -9.10
CA ALA A 939 1.71 -17.20 -9.04
C ALA A 939 2.27 -16.36 -7.88
N PHE A 940 1.52 -15.37 -7.40
CA PHE A 940 1.89 -14.45 -6.33
C PHE A 940 0.86 -14.41 -5.21
N GLY A 941 1.14 -13.60 -4.19
CA GLY A 941 0.26 -13.33 -3.06
C GLY A 941 0.63 -14.14 -1.82
N PRO A 942 0.68 -13.52 -0.63
CA PRO A 942 0.90 -14.25 0.60
C PRO A 942 -0.32 -15.10 0.95
N GLY A 943 -0.10 -16.31 1.46
CA GLY A 943 -1.16 -17.19 1.92
C GLY A 943 -1.55 -16.93 3.38
N PHE A 944 -2.80 -17.27 3.72
CA PHE A 944 -3.25 -17.48 5.10
C PHE A 944 -2.88 -18.89 5.56
N ASN A 945 -3.00 -19.15 6.87
CA ASN A 945 -2.75 -20.47 7.41
C ASN A 945 -3.80 -21.48 6.90
N GLY A 946 -3.37 -22.72 6.74
CA GLY A 946 -4.28 -23.82 6.41
C GLY A 946 -5.10 -24.26 7.63
N GLN A 947 -6.27 -24.85 7.38
CA GLN A 947 -7.17 -25.37 8.42
C GLN A 947 -6.46 -26.14 9.54
N TYR A 948 -5.67 -27.15 9.19
CA TYR A 948 -4.98 -28.00 10.18
C TYR A 948 -3.99 -27.23 11.06
N TRP A 949 -3.38 -26.16 10.55
CA TRP A 949 -2.48 -25.34 11.35
C TRP A 949 -3.27 -24.48 12.35
N ASN A 950 -4.36 -23.86 11.90
CA ASN A 950 -5.19 -23.05 12.78
C ASN A 950 -5.86 -23.90 13.87
N GLU A 951 -6.43 -25.05 13.51
CA GLU A 951 -7.01 -26.00 14.47
C GLU A 951 -5.95 -26.56 15.43
N GLY A 952 -4.74 -26.82 14.94
CA GLY A 952 -3.62 -27.29 15.76
C GLY A 952 -3.17 -26.26 16.80
N TYR A 953 -3.12 -24.97 16.44
CA TYR A 953 -2.81 -23.91 17.40
C TYR A 953 -3.96 -23.62 18.36
N GLN A 954 -5.21 -23.69 17.90
CA GLN A 954 -6.38 -23.58 18.80
C GLN A 954 -6.40 -24.72 19.83
N TRP A 955 -6.16 -25.95 19.37
CA TRP A 955 -6.01 -27.09 20.28
C TRP A 955 -4.89 -26.86 21.29
N LEU A 956 -3.74 -26.33 20.85
CA LEU A 956 -2.63 -26.01 21.74
C LEU A 956 -3.01 -24.92 22.75
N GLU A 957 -3.71 -23.86 22.34
CA GLU A 957 -4.17 -22.79 23.22
C GLU A 957 -5.08 -23.29 24.36
N GLU A 958 -5.92 -24.28 24.06
CA GLU A 958 -6.83 -24.93 25.03
C GLU A 958 -6.10 -25.80 26.07
N GLN A 959 -4.85 -26.22 25.80
CA GLN A 959 -4.07 -27.00 26.75
C GLN A 959 -3.55 -26.13 27.89
N ASP A 960 -3.47 -26.71 29.10
CA ASP A 960 -2.92 -26.07 30.30
C ASP A 960 -3.51 -24.67 30.58
N ALA A 961 -4.78 -24.46 30.18
CA ALA A 961 -5.44 -23.17 30.25
C ALA A 961 -5.65 -22.66 31.69
N ASP A 962 -5.66 -23.57 32.65
CA ASP A 962 -5.73 -23.31 34.09
C ASP A 962 -4.40 -22.81 34.69
N VAL A 963 -3.29 -22.95 33.96
CA VAL A 963 -1.95 -22.52 34.37
C VAL A 963 -1.64 -21.13 33.80
N PRO A 964 -1.04 -20.21 34.59
CA PRO A 964 -0.58 -18.92 34.08
C PRO A 964 0.37 -19.10 32.88
N PHE A 965 0.25 -18.24 31.86
CA PHE A 965 0.94 -18.36 30.57
C PHE A 965 2.43 -18.75 30.67
N GLY A 966 3.23 -17.98 31.42
CA GLY A 966 4.67 -18.23 31.55
C GLY A 966 5.05 -19.47 32.36
N GLN A 967 4.08 -20.15 32.97
CA GLN A 967 4.24 -21.41 33.70
C GLN A 967 3.72 -22.62 32.92
N ARG A 968 3.09 -22.40 31.75
CA ARG A 968 2.66 -23.49 30.88
C ARG A 968 3.86 -24.25 30.31
N PRO A 969 3.72 -25.54 29.98
CA PRO A 969 4.78 -26.31 29.35
C PRO A 969 5.31 -25.66 28.07
N ALA A 970 6.63 -25.54 27.92
CA ALA A 970 7.19 -24.93 26.72
C ALA A 970 7.03 -25.85 25.50
N PHE A 971 6.59 -25.25 24.39
CA PHE A 971 6.45 -25.91 23.10
C PHE A 971 7.82 -26.06 22.41
N VAL A 972 8.18 -27.31 22.11
CA VAL A 972 9.42 -27.69 21.44
C VAL A 972 9.11 -28.02 19.99
N SER A 973 9.59 -27.18 19.09
CA SER A 973 9.42 -27.37 17.65
C SER A 973 10.57 -26.76 16.87
N TRP A 974 10.56 -26.94 15.55
CA TRP A 974 11.48 -26.21 14.69
C TRP A 974 11.20 -24.70 14.75
N TRP A 975 12.26 -23.90 14.68
CA TRP A 975 12.23 -22.48 15.02
C TRP A 975 11.26 -21.64 14.18
N ASP A 976 10.93 -22.08 12.95
CA ASP A 976 10.00 -21.41 12.03
C ASP A 976 8.60 -21.21 12.65
N TYR A 977 8.18 -22.06 13.60
CA TYR A 977 6.84 -22.06 14.17
C TYR A 977 6.73 -21.33 15.52
N GLY A 978 7.85 -20.87 16.08
CA GLY A 978 7.90 -20.36 17.45
C GLY A 978 6.99 -19.15 17.68
N PHE A 979 6.95 -18.17 16.77
CA PHE A 979 6.11 -16.99 16.97
C PHE A 979 4.61 -17.27 16.93
N GLN A 980 4.16 -18.15 16.05
CA GLN A 980 2.75 -18.54 15.97
C GLN A 980 2.35 -19.40 17.17
N ALA A 981 3.17 -20.38 17.56
CA ALA A 981 2.91 -21.18 18.76
C ALA A 981 2.85 -20.30 20.03
N LEU A 982 3.69 -19.27 20.12
CA LEU A 982 3.70 -18.34 21.23
C LEU A 982 2.47 -17.42 21.26
N ALA A 983 2.10 -16.85 20.11
CA ALA A 983 1.05 -15.84 20.04
C ALA A 983 -0.36 -16.44 19.91
N GLN A 984 -0.52 -17.45 19.05
CA GLN A 984 -1.78 -18.14 18.77
C GLN A 984 -1.93 -19.36 19.67
N GLY A 985 -0.95 -20.27 19.71
CA GLY A 985 -1.01 -21.46 20.56
C GLY A 985 -0.87 -21.22 22.06
N LYS A 986 -0.65 -19.97 22.48
CA LYS A 986 -0.51 -19.50 23.87
C LYS A 986 0.42 -20.32 24.78
N HIS A 987 1.56 -20.76 24.27
CA HIS A 987 2.57 -21.50 25.05
C HIS A 987 3.99 -20.90 24.88
N PRO A 988 4.85 -20.89 25.93
CA PRO A 988 6.24 -20.53 25.79
C PRO A 988 6.95 -21.38 24.73
N THR A 989 7.99 -20.86 24.07
CA THR A 989 8.67 -21.58 22.98
C THR A 989 10.17 -21.71 23.20
N VAL A 990 10.70 -22.90 22.93
CA VAL A 990 12.13 -23.20 23.10
C VAL A 990 12.96 -22.59 21.98
N ALA A 991 12.43 -22.54 20.75
CA ALA A 991 13.09 -21.91 19.60
C ALA A 991 12.11 -21.04 18.80
N ASP A 992 12.64 -20.02 18.13
CA ASP A 992 11.82 -19.00 17.47
C ASP A 992 12.44 -18.37 16.22
N ASN A 993 11.65 -17.55 15.51
CA ASN A 993 11.98 -16.93 14.23
C ASN A 993 13.12 -15.88 14.25
N PHE A 994 13.56 -15.39 15.41
CA PHE A 994 14.85 -14.68 15.52
C PHE A 994 16.04 -15.62 15.65
N GLN A 995 15.85 -16.92 15.40
CA GLN A 995 16.90 -17.94 15.41
C GLN A 995 17.52 -18.16 16.79
N SER A 996 16.76 -17.85 17.83
CA SER A 996 17.13 -18.17 19.21
C SER A 996 16.70 -19.60 19.53
N GLY A 997 17.46 -20.29 20.40
CA GLY A 997 17.13 -21.65 20.84
C GLY A 997 17.27 -22.78 19.81
N ILE A 998 17.72 -22.49 18.57
CA ILE A 998 17.89 -23.52 17.51
C ILE A 998 18.75 -24.70 17.97
N PRO A 999 19.93 -24.51 18.59
CA PRO A 999 20.75 -25.66 18.99
C PRO A 999 20.03 -26.59 19.99
N ALA A 1000 19.30 -26.02 20.95
CA ALA A 1000 18.55 -26.79 21.95
C ALA A 1000 17.41 -27.58 21.29
N ALA A 1001 16.50 -26.89 20.61
CA ALA A 1001 15.36 -27.52 19.95
C ALA A 1001 15.79 -28.50 18.84
N GLY A 1002 16.81 -28.16 18.05
CA GLY A 1002 17.35 -29.02 17.01
C GLY A 1002 17.93 -30.31 17.56
N ASN A 1003 18.71 -30.25 18.64
CA ASN A 1003 19.25 -31.45 19.29
C ASN A 1003 18.14 -32.31 19.91
N MET A 1004 17.11 -31.69 20.49
CA MET A 1004 15.95 -32.40 21.04
C MET A 1004 15.18 -33.14 19.94
N LEU A 1005 14.89 -32.49 18.81
CA LEU A 1005 14.18 -33.10 17.68
C LEU A 1005 14.99 -34.21 16.97
N LEU A 1006 16.32 -34.15 17.06
CA LEU A 1006 17.25 -35.13 16.47
C LEU A 1006 17.78 -36.15 17.48
N ALA A 1007 17.28 -36.14 18.72
CA ALA A 1007 17.68 -37.09 19.75
C ALA A 1007 17.46 -38.54 19.29
N GLN A 1008 18.45 -39.41 19.52
CA GLN A 1008 18.43 -40.79 19.04
C GLN A 1008 17.66 -41.73 19.98
N SER A 1009 17.37 -41.28 21.20
CA SER A 1009 16.60 -42.01 22.19
C SER A 1009 15.85 -41.09 23.15
N ASP A 1010 14.80 -41.62 23.79
CA ASP A 1010 14.05 -40.90 24.82
C ASP A 1010 14.93 -40.46 26.00
N LYS A 1011 15.99 -41.24 26.31
CA LYS A 1011 16.94 -40.90 27.37
C LYS A 1011 17.78 -39.68 27.01
N ASP A 1012 18.22 -39.58 25.76
CA ASP A 1012 18.97 -38.42 25.27
C ASP A 1012 18.08 -37.18 25.30
N LEU A 1013 16.82 -37.31 24.86
CA LEU A 1013 15.85 -36.23 24.88
C LEU A 1013 15.59 -35.73 26.31
N LEU A 1014 15.34 -36.62 27.27
CA LEU A 1014 15.14 -36.26 28.68
C LEU A 1014 16.39 -35.58 29.27
N SER A 1015 17.58 -36.03 28.88
CA SER A 1015 18.84 -35.42 29.32
C SER A 1015 18.98 -33.99 28.79
N LEU A 1016 18.62 -33.77 27.52
CA LEU A 1016 18.61 -32.43 26.92
C LEU A 1016 17.59 -31.50 27.57
N TYR A 1017 16.37 -31.99 27.89
CA TYR A 1017 15.40 -31.19 28.64
C TYR A 1017 15.91 -30.80 30.02
N THR A 1018 16.49 -31.76 30.75
CA THR A 1018 17.04 -31.51 32.09
C THR A 1018 18.17 -30.49 32.04
N MET A 1019 19.05 -30.61 31.04
CA MET A 1019 20.15 -29.67 30.80
C MET A 1019 19.61 -28.26 30.50
N THR A 1020 18.68 -28.13 29.56
CA THR A 1020 18.12 -26.83 29.18
C THR A 1020 17.38 -26.15 30.34
N LEU A 1021 16.68 -26.92 31.19
CA LEU A 1021 16.06 -26.39 32.42
C LEU A 1021 17.10 -25.94 33.45
N ALA A 1022 18.19 -26.71 33.61
CA ALA A 1022 19.30 -26.35 34.48
C ALA A 1022 20.01 -25.06 34.04
N GLU A 1023 20.26 -24.90 32.74
CA GLU A 1023 20.80 -23.66 32.17
C GLU A 1023 19.89 -22.45 32.46
N GLY A 1024 18.58 -22.63 32.34
CA GLY A 1024 17.59 -21.62 32.72
C GLY A 1024 17.68 -21.22 34.18
N ASP A 1025 17.62 -22.20 35.09
CA ASP A 1025 17.68 -21.99 36.54
C ASP A 1025 18.95 -21.25 36.96
N LEU A 1026 20.11 -21.67 36.43
CA LEU A 1026 21.40 -21.00 36.66
C LEU A 1026 21.40 -19.56 36.18
N ARG A 1027 20.83 -19.30 34.99
CA ARG A 1027 20.79 -17.95 34.41
C ARG A 1027 19.94 -16.98 35.25
N TYR A 1028 18.87 -17.46 35.88
CA TYR A 1028 18.02 -16.63 36.73
C TYR A 1028 18.52 -16.48 38.17
N ASN A 1029 19.49 -17.29 38.59
CA ASN A 1029 19.95 -17.34 39.97
C ASN A 1029 21.48 -17.15 40.09
N ASP A 1030 22.01 -16.16 39.36
CA ASP A 1030 23.40 -15.70 39.39
C ASP A 1030 24.45 -16.82 39.24
N GLY A 1031 24.14 -17.85 38.44
CA GLY A 1031 25.04 -18.96 38.17
C GLY A 1031 25.05 -20.06 39.25
N THR A 1032 24.05 -20.08 40.13
CA THR A 1032 23.87 -21.12 41.15
C THR A 1032 22.48 -21.76 41.03
N PHE A 1033 22.33 -23.04 41.37
CA PHE A 1033 21.00 -23.68 41.33
C PHE A 1033 20.09 -23.14 42.43
N THR A 1034 18.80 -22.98 42.14
CA THR A 1034 17.80 -22.62 43.14
C THR A 1034 17.68 -23.73 44.20
N PRO A 1035 17.29 -23.40 45.44
CA PRO A 1035 17.21 -24.39 46.52
C PRO A 1035 16.24 -25.55 46.25
N ASP A 1036 15.22 -25.35 45.41
CA ASP A 1036 14.28 -26.39 44.99
C ASP A 1036 14.88 -27.28 43.90
N PHE A 1037 15.58 -26.69 42.92
CA PHE A 1037 16.27 -27.44 41.87
C PHE A 1037 17.39 -28.29 42.45
N GLN A 1038 18.21 -27.69 43.33
CA GLN A 1038 19.28 -28.35 44.07
C GLN A 1038 18.77 -29.55 44.89
N ARG A 1039 17.68 -29.38 45.67
CA ARG A 1039 17.05 -30.48 46.42
C ARG A 1039 16.50 -31.58 45.53
N THR A 1040 16.14 -31.27 44.29
CA THR A 1040 15.67 -32.28 43.33
C THR A 1040 16.85 -33.07 42.80
N LEU A 1041 17.96 -32.42 42.47
CA LEU A 1041 19.20 -33.10 42.06
C LEU A 1041 19.73 -34.03 43.17
N GLU A 1042 19.74 -33.59 44.42
CA GLU A 1042 20.21 -34.38 45.58
C GLU A 1042 19.43 -35.68 45.82
N LYS A 1043 18.20 -35.81 45.28
CA LYS A 1043 17.44 -37.06 45.35
C LYS A 1043 17.93 -38.11 44.36
N HIS A 1044 18.63 -37.71 43.31
CA HIS A 1044 18.98 -38.55 42.16
C HIS A 1044 20.48 -38.63 41.89
N PHE A 1045 21.27 -37.64 42.30
CA PHE A 1045 22.70 -37.53 42.09
C PHE A 1045 23.46 -37.42 43.42
N SER A 1046 24.68 -37.94 43.44
CA SER A 1046 25.65 -37.66 44.52
C SER A 1046 26.24 -36.26 44.38
N ASP A 1047 26.78 -35.70 45.47
CA ASP A 1047 27.41 -34.36 45.46
C ASP A 1047 28.44 -34.19 44.33
N SER A 1048 29.27 -35.21 44.10
CA SER A 1048 30.26 -35.21 43.00
C SER A 1048 29.63 -35.14 41.59
N GLN A 1049 28.46 -35.76 41.41
CA GLN A 1049 27.73 -35.72 40.13
C GLN A 1049 26.99 -34.39 39.95
N ILE A 1050 26.55 -33.76 41.04
CA ILE A 1050 25.94 -32.43 40.99
C ILE A 1050 27.00 -31.38 40.64
N GLU A 1051 28.19 -31.46 41.24
CA GLU A 1051 29.32 -30.59 40.87
C GLU A 1051 29.72 -30.79 39.40
N GLU A 1052 29.76 -32.03 38.92
CA GLU A 1052 30.02 -32.33 37.51
C GLU A 1052 28.92 -31.78 36.59
N PHE A 1053 27.66 -31.94 36.96
CA PHE A 1053 26.53 -31.42 36.19
C PHE A 1053 26.53 -29.90 36.13
N LEU A 1054 26.81 -29.21 37.25
CA LEU A 1054 27.00 -27.77 37.31
C LEU A 1054 28.16 -27.32 36.40
N LEU A 1055 29.29 -28.03 36.47
CA LEU A 1055 30.45 -27.76 35.62
C LEU A 1055 30.07 -27.86 34.14
N LEU A 1056 29.37 -28.92 33.72
CA LEU A 1056 28.92 -29.10 32.34
C LEU A 1056 27.98 -27.98 31.87
N ASN A 1057 27.13 -27.44 32.75
CA ASN A 1057 26.23 -26.32 32.41
C ASN A 1057 26.94 -24.96 32.33
N ILE A 1058 28.07 -24.79 33.02
CA ILE A 1058 28.85 -23.55 33.02
C ILE A 1058 29.96 -23.59 31.95
N LEU A 1059 30.33 -24.77 31.46
CA LEU A 1059 31.30 -24.98 30.38
C LEU A 1059 30.76 -24.48 29.03
N GLY A 1060 30.80 -23.16 28.82
CA GLY A 1060 30.47 -22.49 27.57
C GLY A 1060 31.67 -21.84 26.87
N GLY A 1061 31.65 -21.82 25.53
CA GLY A 1061 32.66 -21.15 24.70
C GLY A 1061 33.84 -22.03 24.25
N GLU A 1062 34.75 -21.47 23.44
CA GLU A 1062 35.88 -22.21 22.83
C GLU A 1062 36.81 -22.87 23.87
N ASN A 1063 36.89 -22.31 25.09
CA ASN A 1063 37.73 -22.84 26.17
C ASN A 1063 37.13 -24.07 26.89
N GLY A 1064 35.82 -24.32 26.76
CA GLY A 1064 35.14 -25.46 27.38
C GLY A 1064 35.15 -26.74 26.52
N VAL A 1065 35.45 -26.60 25.22
CA VAL A 1065 35.37 -27.69 24.24
C VAL A 1065 36.36 -28.82 24.54
N ASP A 1066 37.58 -28.49 24.95
CA ASP A 1066 38.59 -29.52 25.23
C ASP A 1066 38.29 -30.26 26.53
N MET A 1067 37.78 -29.57 27.56
CA MET A 1067 37.29 -30.21 28.80
C MET A 1067 36.06 -31.09 28.54
N LEU A 1068 35.17 -30.68 27.63
CA LEU A 1068 34.02 -31.48 27.19
C LEU A 1068 34.45 -32.71 26.40
N LYS A 1069 35.44 -32.59 25.50
CA LYS A 1069 35.99 -33.73 24.74
C LYS A 1069 36.60 -34.77 25.66
N ASP A 1070 37.40 -34.35 26.65
CA ASP A 1070 38.02 -35.25 27.63
C ASP A 1070 36.99 -36.02 28.48
N ARG A 1071 35.79 -35.44 28.63
CA ARG A 1071 34.66 -36.00 29.39
C ARG A 1071 33.60 -36.66 28.50
N SER A 1072 33.76 -36.58 27.18
CA SER A 1072 32.85 -37.18 26.21
C SER A 1072 33.23 -38.63 25.93
N PHE A 1073 32.24 -39.50 25.76
CA PHE A 1073 32.49 -40.87 25.31
C PHE A 1073 32.90 -40.85 23.84
N SER A 1074 34.11 -41.32 23.52
CA SER A 1074 34.49 -41.56 22.13
C SER A 1074 33.71 -42.76 21.58
N ILE A 1075 32.78 -42.51 20.66
CA ILE A 1075 32.16 -43.57 19.89
C ILE A 1075 33.15 -43.90 18.75
N THR A 1076 33.84 -45.05 18.85
CA THR A 1076 34.62 -45.64 17.74
C THR A 1076 33.72 -46.29 16.71
#